data_AF-A0AAE0SHX9-F1
#
_entry.id   AF-A0AAE0SHX9-F1
#
_cell.length_a   1.000
_cell.length_b   1.000
_cell.length_c   1.000
_cell.angle_alpha   90.00
_cell.angle_beta   90.00
_cell.angle_gamma   90.00
#
_symmetry.space_group_name_H-M   'P 1'
#
loop_
_entity.id
_entity.type
_entity.pdbx_description
1 polymer ?
#
loop_
_entity_poly.entity_id
_entity_poly.type
_entity_poly.pdbx_seq_one_letter_code
_entity_poly.pdbx_strand_id
1 'polypeptide(L)'
;MAVSTKLGVFLKFIFLVQVGVWANTPHYHVGVGRADITGPAADVDLMGYANPSQTSRGIHLRQFSRAFIIADLQMTNRVVFVNTDACMISQIIKLEVVTQLKQMYGDLYNERNLCISGTHTHSGPGGFHQYILFDITSLGFVKESYEALVNGIVESIRLAHESIRPASILMNQGELLDSNINRSPSAYLNNPEEERKKYLYDVDKTMTILKFVDENGKGFGMISWFAVHCTSMNNTNHLISSDNKGYAELLFEMEMNKGALPGEGEFVAAFAQSNEGDVSPNTKGPHCLDTGRPCDFNTSTCNGRNELCVAFGPGKDMFESTQIIATNQYKMAMQLYSSAQQMLTGPVDFRHTYTDMSNVEVKLNATNTAKTCKPAMGYSFAAGTTDGPGAFNFTQGSTAGDLFWDTVRNFLHTPTDAQIKCHHPKPILLDTGEITRPYPWQPIILDTQLLRIGQFIIIAVPAEFTTMAGRRMRDRVEGAIKVEKTFQDTPVSVIAGLSNDYSDYVTTYEEYQIQRYEGGSTIYGPNTLQAYLQVFGELAVSLAKNESVPPGPNPPNLLDKQITLLPPVIFDGAPFGKSFGDPVINPLPEYKPNSRVTVSFVGANPRNNCKTGHTFFEVQFQERNGSWTPLYNDRHWETRFYWTRTSTPFGESEVTITWDISSDQKPGVYRIQYYGDKKSIFGGITAFTGTSKTFNVVTSEKKFDQKSYNKFLENLAELKKNRVSSPN
;
A
#
# COMPACT_ATOMS: atom_id res chain seq x y z
N MET A 1 8.61 -62.38 44.84
CA MET A 1 9.65 -63.38 44.52
C MET A 1 9.57 -63.66 43.04
N ALA A 2 10.67 -63.42 42.33
CA ALA A 2 10.83 -63.65 40.90
C ALA A 2 10.90 -65.14 40.55
N VAL A 3 10.52 -65.52 39.32
CA VAL A 3 11.19 -66.43 38.35
C VAL A 3 10.38 -66.30 37.03
N SER A 4 10.89 -65.62 35.99
CA SER A 4 11.52 -66.17 34.76
C SER A 4 10.67 -67.24 34.03
N THR A 5 10.39 -67.23 32.72
CA THR A 5 11.35 -67.30 31.59
C THR A 5 10.62 -67.17 30.24
N LYS A 6 11.35 -66.73 29.21
CA LYS A 6 10.99 -66.44 27.81
C LYS A 6 10.44 -67.62 26.97
N LEU A 7 9.51 -67.32 26.05
CA LEU A 7 9.34 -67.84 24.67
C LEU A 7 8.12 -67.08 24.07
N GLY A 8 8.18 -66.25 23.03
CA GLY A 8 8.66 -66.49 21.67
C GLY A 8 7.48 -66.87 20.76
N VAL A 9 7.09 -65.97 19.83
CA VAL A 9 6.55 -66.19 18.46
C VAL A 9 5.48 -65.16 18.03
N PHE A 10 5.87 -64.32 17.08
CA PHE A 10 5.12 -63.73 15.96
C PHE A 10 3.63 -63.34 16.15
N LEU A 11 3.39 -62.03 16.30
CA LEU A 11 2.26 -61.37 15.62
C LEU A 11 2.78 -60.11 14.91
N LYS A 12 2.73 -60.15 13.57
CA LYS A 12 2.90 -58.99 12.69
C LYS A 12 1.77 -58.00 12.96
N PHE A 13 2.06 -56.89 13.63
CA PHE A 13 1.24 -55.68 13.51
C PHE A 13 1.75 -54.87 12.31
N ILE A 14 1.07 -55.02 11.18
CA ILE A 14 1.13 -54.04 10.10
C ILE A 14 0.37 -52.82 10.62
N PHE A 15 1.09 -51.84 11.16
CA PHE A 15 0.57 -50.48 11.27
C PHE A 15 0.64 -49.87 9.87
N LEU A 16 -0.43 -50.06 9.10
CA LEU A 16 -0.72 -49.21 7.96
C LEU A 16 -0.95 -47.81 8.54
N VAL A 17 0.10 -46.97 8.52
CA VAL A 17 -0.08 -45.52 8.63
C VAL A 17 -0.77 -45.11 7.34
N GLN A 18 -2.10 -45.17 7.36
CA GLN A 18 -2.93 -44.51 6.38
C GLN A 18 -2.74 -43.01 6.62
N VAL A 19 -1.74 -42.42 5.98
CA VAL A 19 -1.73 -40.97 5.76
C VAL A 19 -2.90 -40.73 4.83
N GLY A 20 -4.08 -40.56 5.43
CA GLY A 20 -5.26 -40.10 4.71
C GLY A 20 -4.91 -38.74 4.14
N VAL A 21 -4.62 -38.68 2.84
CA VAL A 21 -4.75 -37.46 2.08
C VAL A 21 -6.24 -37.15 2.13
N TRP A 22 -6.67 -36.36 3.10
CA TRP A 22 -8.02 -35.83 3.12
C TRP A 22 -8.13 -34.95 1.87
N ALA A 23 -8.80 -35.46 0.83
CA ALA A 23 -9.13 -34.66 -0.33
C ALA A 23 -9.90 -33.42 0.16
N ASN A 24 -9.35 -32.24 -0.11
CA ASN A 24 -9.96 -31.00 0.32
C ASN A 24 -11.18 -30.80 -0.58
N THR A 25 -12.39 -31.01 -0.07
CA THR A 25 -13.60 -30.76 -0.86
C THR A 25 -13.68 -29.25 -1.09
N PRO A 26 -13.64 -28.75 -2.34
CA PRO A 26 -13.67 -27.31 -2.60
C PRO A 26 -15.04 -26.73 -2.20
N HIS A 27 -15.03 -25.50 -1.66
CA HIS A 27 -16.23 -24.79 -1.20
C HIS A 27 -16.55 -23.56 -2.05
N TYR A 28 -15.63 -23.17 -2.94
CA TYR A 28 -15.74 -21.99 -3.79
C TYR A 28 -15.06 -22.22 -5.14
N HIS A 29 -15.29 -21.29 -6.06
CA HIS A 29 -14.40 -21.07 -7.19
C HIS A 29 -13.59 -19.81 -6.94
N VAL A 30 -12.27 -19.90 -7.06
CA VAL A 30 -11.37 -18.76 -6.83
C VAL A 30 -10.43 -18.58 -8.02
N GLY A 31 -10.30 -17.33 -8.47
CA GLY A 31 -9.33 -16.89 -9.46
C GLY A 31 -8.45 -15.79 -8.90
N VAL A 32 -7.17 -15.78 -9.28
CA VAL A 32 -6.18 -14.76 -8.88
C VAL A 32 -5.45 -14.20 -10.09
N GLY A 33 -5.14 -12.91 -10.07
CA GLY A 33 -4.45 -12.24 -11.16
C GLY A 33 -3.63 -11.07 -10.67
N ARG A 34 -2.51 -10.79 -11.35
CA ARG A 34 -1.62 -9.67 -11.06
C ARG A 34 -1.23 -8.97 -12.35
N ALA A 35 -1.26 -7.65 -12.36
CA ALA A 35 -0.82 -6.84 -13.50
C ALA A 35 -0.15 -5.56 -13.03
N ASP A 36 0.76 -5.03 -13.85
CA ASP A 36 1.50 -3.80 -13.60
C ASP A 36 0.58 -2.57 -13.74
N ILE A 37 0.60 -1.68 -12.75
CA ILE A 37 -0.12 -0.39 -12.72
C ILE A 37 0.84 0.80 -12.57
N THR A 38 2.15 0.58 -12.74
CA THR A 38 3.16 1.60 -12.55
C THR A 38 2.96 2.75 -13.54
N GLY A 39 2.72 3.94 -12.99
CA GLY A 39 2.53 5.16 -13.78
C GLY A 39 3.84 5.83 -14.20
N PRO A 40 3.79 7.12 -14.56
CA PRO A 40 4.94 7.87 -15.07
C PRO A 40 6.06 8.03 -14.04
N ALA A 41 7.28 7.58 -14.38
CA ALA A 41 8.45 7.59 -13.50
C ALA A 41 9.28 8.89 -13.53
N ALA A 42 8.74 9.98 -14.06
CA ALA A 42 9.40 11.28 -14.10
C ALA A 42 8.39 12.43 -14.08
N ASP A 43 8.78 13.57 -13.50
CA ASP A 43 8.11 14.88 -13.52
C ASP A 43 6.68 14.93 -12.92
N VAL A 44 6.10 13.80 -12.53
CA VAL A 44 4.76 13.72 -11.91
C VAL A 44 4.88 13.61 -10.41
N ASP A 45 4.11 14.41 -9.67
CA ASP A 45 4.03 14.38 -8.21
C ASP A 45 3.73 12.97 -7.67
N LEU A 46 4.33 12.62 -6.53
CA LEU A 46 4.03 11.39 -5.81
C LEU A 46 2.85 11.65 -4.85
N MET A 47 1.75 10.94 -5.09
CA MET A 47 0.49 11.10 -4.37
C MET A 47 0.62 10.67 -2.91
N GLY A 48 0.12 11.50 -1.99
CA GLY A 48 0.00 11.17 -0.55
C GLY A 48 0.46 12.31 0.35
N TYR A 49 1.71 12.74 0.21
CA TYR A 49 2.29 13.77 1.08
C TYR A 49 1.88 15.21 0.74
N ALA A 50 1.18 15.40 -0.38
CA ALA A 50 0.77 16.71 -0.88
C ALA A 50 1.94 17.72 -0.93
N ASN A 51 3.12 17.26 -1.33
CA ASN A 51 4.33 18.07 -1.44
C ASN A 51 4.63 18.36 -2.93
N PRO A 52 4.39 19.57 -3.45
CA PRO A 52 4.61 19.90 -4.86
C PRO A 52 6.03 19.67 -5.38
N SER A 53 7.02 19.56 -4.49
CA SER A 53 8.41 19.27 -4.87
C SER A 53 8.70 17.78 -5.01
N GLN A 54 7.83 16.90 -4.51
CA GLN A 54 8.01 15.46 -4.49
C GLN A 54 7.60 14.80 -5.81
N THR A 55 8.22 15.22 -6.90
CA THR A 55 8.01 14.61 -8.21
C THR A 55 8.78 13.31 -8.35
N SER A 56 8.20 12.32 -9.03
CA SER A 56 8.88 11.12 -9.51
C SER A 56 10.12 11.47 -10.33
N ARG A 57 11.21 10.74 -10.08
CA ARG A 57 12.53 10.84 -10.72
C ARG A 57 13.15 9.46 -10.87
N GLY A 58 12.32 8.43 -11.03
CA GLY A 58 12.76 7.06 -11.16
C GLY A 58 11.85 6.04 -10.49
N ILE A 59 12.36 4.81 -10.37
CA ILE A 59 11.67 3.64 -9.80
C ILE A 59 12.62 2.94 -8.82
N HIS A 60 12.07 2.61 -7.65
CA HIS A 60 12.63 1.63 -6.73
C HIS A 60 11.87 0.31 -6.84
N LEU A 61 10.54 0.34 -6.68
CA LEU A 61 9.67 -0.81 -6.87
C LEU A 61 8.54 -0.44 -7.82
N ARG A 62 8.20 -1.36 -8.72
CA ARG A 62 6.96 -1.27 -9.50
C ARG A 62 5.72 -1.46 -8.62
N GLN A 63 4.60 -0.98 -9.12
CA GLN A 63 3.28 -1.03 -8.51
C GLN A 63 2.42 -2.06 -9.26
N PHE A 64 1.72 -2.93 -8.53
CA PHE A 64 0.84 -3.94 -9.12
C PHE A 64 -0.60 -3.82 -8.63
N SER A 65 -1.53 -4.19 -9.50
CA SER A 65 -2.90 -4.56 -9.14
C SER A 65 -2.97 -6.06 -8.95
N ARG A 66 -3.57 -6.50 -7.84
CA ARG A 66 -3.76 -7.90 -7.46
C ARG A 66 -5.25 -8.17 -7.26
N ALA A 67 -5.85 -8.94 -8.16
CA ALA A 67 -7.28 -9.24 -8.18
C ALA A 67 -7.57 -10.65 -7.68
N PHE A 68 -8.64 -10.78 -6.90
CA PHE A 68 -9.15 -12.02 -6.33
C PHE A 68 -10.64 -12.12 -6.64
N ILE A 69 -11.02 -13.11 -7.44
CA ILE A 69 -12.41 -13.41 -7.76
C ILE A 69 -12.83 -14.60 -6.93
N ILE A 70 -13.85 -14.43 -6.10
CA ILE A 70 -14.41 -15.49 -5.27
C ILE A 70 -15.86 -15.67 -5.68
N ALA A 71 -16.22 -16.87 -6.13
CA ALA A 71 -17.58 -17.24 -6.49
C ALA A 71 -18.05 -18.44 -5.66
N ASP A 72 -19.36 -18.53 -5.46
CA ASP A 72 -19.96 -19.72 -4.86
C ASP A 72 -19.78 -20.96 -5.77
N LEU A 73 -20.10 -22.15 -5.26
CA LEU A 73 -19.96 -23.40 -6.01
C LEU A 73 -20.83 -23.45 -7.27
N GLN A 74 -21.97 -22.77 -7.26
CA GLN A 74 -22.90 -22.71 -8.40
C GLN A 74 -22.47 -21.64 -9.43
N MET A 75 -21.44 -20.85 -9.11
CA MET A 75 -20.98 -19.66 -9.83
C MET A 75 -22.07 -18.59 -10.03
N THR A 76 -23.11 -18.61 -9.18
CA THR A 76 -24.26 -17.70 -9.25
C THR A 76 -23.92 -16.33 -8.70
N ASN A 77 -23.35 -16.28 -7.50
CA ASN A 77 -22.83 -15.06 -6.90
C ASN A 77 -21.31 -15.09 -6.94
N ARG A 78 -20.74 -13.91 -7.16
CA ARG A 78 -19.30 -13.69 -7.09
C ARG A 78 -18.99 -12.28 -6.61
N VAL A 79 -17.86 -12.15 -5.95
CA VAL A 79 -17.27 -10.89 -5.55
C VAL A 79 -15.86 -10.79 -6.11
N VAL A 80 -15.41 -9.57 -6.38
CA VAL A 80 -14.06 -9.26 -6.82
C VAL A 80 -13.46 -8.28 -5.82
N PHE A 81 -12.35 -8.66 -5.21
CA PHE A 81 -11.52 -7.78 -4.41
C PHE A 81 -10.21 -7.52 -5.14
N VAL A 82 -9.87 -6.25 -5.34
CA VAL A 82 -8.62 -5.83 -5.97
C VAL A 82 -7.82 -5.01 -4.96
N ASN A 83 -6.60 -5.42 -4.67
CA ASN A 83 -5.61 -4.64 -3.94
C ASN A 83 -4.66 -3.98 -4.94
N THR A 84 -4.42 -2.68 -4.81
CA THR A 84 -3.57 -1.92 -5.73
C THR A 84 -2.44 -1.23 -4.98
N ASP A 85 -1.22 -1.33 -5.50
CA ASP A 85 -0.07 -0.56 -5.04
C ASP A 85 -0.18 0.93 -5.39
N ALA A 86 -1.26 1.59 -4.94
CA ALA A 86 -1.57 2.99 -5.17
C ALA A 86 -1.87 3.70 -3.84
N CYS A 87 -1.79 5.02 -3.85
CA CYS A 87 -2.06 5.82 -2.65
C CYS A 87 -3.53 5.73 -2.24
N MET A 88 -4.47 5.73 -3.17
CA MET A 88 -5.90 5.52 -2.94
C MET A 88 -6.56 5.21 -4.27
N ILE A 89 -7.85 4.85 -4.27
CA ILE A 89 -8.66 4.72 -5.48
C ILE A 89 -9.60 5.91 -5.60
N SER A 90 -9.71 6.46 -6.81
CA SER A 90 -10.74 7.46 -7.13
C SER A 90 -11.98 6.81 -7.75
N GLN A 91 -13.16 7.34 -7.46
CA GLN A 91 -14.42 6.91 -8.07
C GLN A 91 -14.40 6.84 -9.60
N ILE A 92 -13.66 7.74 -10.27
CA ILE A 92 -13.51 7.73 -11.73
C ILE A 92 -12.76 6.49 -12.25
N ILE A 93 -11.84 5.95 -11.47
CA ILE A 93 -11.13 4.69 -11.78
C ILE A 93 -12.13 3.54 -11.71
N LYS A 94 -12.90 3.42 -10.62
CA LYS A 94 -13.90 2.35 -10.48
C LYS A 94 -14.95 2.40 -11.58
N LEU A 95 -15.48 3.58 -11.90
CA LEU A 95 -16.47 3.75 -12.97
C LEU A 95 -15.95 3.30 -14.33
N GLU A 96 -14.70 3.65 -14.66
CA GLU A 96 -14.08 3.24 -15.92
C GLU A 96 -13.77 1.75 -15.97
N VAL A 97 -13.23 1.18 -14.88
CA VAL A 97 -12.96 -0.27 -14.78
C VAL A 97 -14.26 -1.06 -14.97
N VAL A 98 -15.35 -0.67 -14.30
CA VAL A 98 -16.67 -1.30 -14.49
C VAL A 98 -17.14 -1.17 -15.94
N THR A 99 -16.94 -0.01 -16.55
CA THR A 99 -17.30 0.23 -17.97
C THR A 99 -16.57 -0.73 -18.91
N GLN A 100 -15.27 -0.92 -18.73
CA GLN A 100 -14.47 -1.83 -19.57
C GLN A 100 -14.79 -3.30 -19.30
N LEU A 101 -14.94 -3.69 -18.03
CA LEU A 101 -15.35 -5.06 -17.68
C LEU A 101 -16.73 -5.40 -18.22
N LYS A 102 -17.65 -4.43 -18.27
CA LYS A 102 -18.98 -4.62 -18.85
C LYS A 102 -18.93 -4.89 -20.35
N GLN A 103 -17.98 -4.29 -21.07
CA GLN A 103 -17.75 -4.59 -22.49
C GLN A 103 -17.24 -6.02 -22.70
N MET A 104 -16.42 -6.53 -21.78
CA MET A 104 -15.82 -7.87 -21.87
C MET A 104 -16.74 -8.99 -21.38
N TYR A 105 -17.49 -8.74 -20.30
CA TYR A 105 -18.18 -9.77 -19.51
C TYR A 105 -19.67 -9.49 -19.26
N GLY A 106 -20.24 -8.44 -19.86
CA GLY A 106 -21.62 -8.02 -19.58
C GLY A 106 -21.78 -7.58 -18.11
N ASP A 107 -22.92 -7.87 -17.50
CA ASP A 107 -23.20 -7.43 -16.11
C ASP A 107 -22.53 -8.30 -15.02
N LEU A 108 -21.64 -9.21 -15.40
CA LEU A 108 -20.96 -10.16 -14.50
C LEU A 108 -20.15 -9.45 -13.41
N TYR A 109 -19.53 -8.33 -13.78
CA TYR A 109 -18.78 -7.44 -12.89
C TYR A 109 -19.38 -6.05 -12.97
N ASN A 110 -19.86 -5.56 -11.83
CA ASN A 110 -20.49 -4.25 -11.71
C ASN A 110 -20.09 -3.59 -10.38
N GLU A 111 -20.51 -2.35 -10.17
CA GLU A 111 -20.19 -1.54 -9.00
C GLU A 111 -20.50 -2.21 -7.66
N ARG A 112 -21.47 -3.13 -7.65
CA ARG A 112 -21.96 -3.78 -6.43
C ARG A 112 -21.09 -4.94 -5.96
N ASN A 113 -20.48 -5.68 -6.89
CA ASN A 113 -19.66 -6.85 -6.58
C ASN A 113 -18.15 -6.67 -6.80
N LEU A 114 -17.72 -5.52 -7.32
CA LEU A 114 -16.32 -5.13 -7.45
C LEU A 114 -15.92 -4.14 -6.36
N CYS A 115 -14.87 -4.49 -5.61
CA CYS A 115 -14.17 -3.63 -4.67
C CYS A 115 -12.73 -3.41 -5.15
N ILE A 116 -12.29 -2.16 -5.24
CA ILE A 116 -10.90 -1.81 -5.58
C ILE A 116 -10.34 -0.98 -4.43
N SER A 117 -9.25 -1.44 -3.80
CA SER A 117 -8.63 -0.84 -2.61
C SER A 117 -7.16 -0.50 -2.87
N GLY A 118 -6.70 0.61 -2.30
CA GLY A 118 -5.29 1.03 -2.33
C GLY A 118 -4.50 0.51 -1.13
N THR A 119 -3.22 0.17 -1.32
CA THR A 119 -2.29 -0.11 -0.22
C THR A 119 -1.88 1.14 0.55
N HIS A 120 -2.28 2.32 0.07
CA HIS A 120 -1.90 3.62 0.63
C HIS A 120 -0.42 3.92 0.56
N THR A 121 0.28 3.50 -0.49
CA THR A 121 1.66 3.93 -0.74
C THR A 121 1.71 5.42 -1.09
N HIS A 122 2.54 6.18 -0.36
CA HIS A 122 2.78 7.60 -0.63
C HIS A 122 3.91 7.83 -1.65
N SER A 123 4.29 6.78 -2.39
CA SER A 123 5.36 6.79 -3.39
C SER A 123 4.87 6.33 -4.77
N GLY A 124 3.59 6.54 -5.09
CA GLY A 124 3.02 6.32 -6.42
C GLY A 124 2.73 7.64 -7.15
N PRO A 125 2.78 7.69 -8.49
CA PRO A 125 2.48 8.92 -9.23
C PRO A 125 1.00 9.31 -9.10
N GLY A 126 0.74 10.60 -8.90
CA GLY A 126 -0.61 11.18 -8.75
C GLY A 126 -1.30 11.57 -10.06
N GLY A 127 -2.32 12.43 -9.95
CA GLY A 127 -3.06 12.97 -11.10
C GLY A 127 -4.09 12.02 -11.70
N PHE A 128 -4.81 11.26 -10.88
CA PHE A 128 -5.80 10.28 -11.36
C PHE A 128 -7.16 10.44 -10.69
N HIS A 129 -7.38 11.54 -9.96
CA HIS A 129 -8.65 11.83 -9.34
C HIS A 129 -9.56 12.61 -10.29
N GLN A 130 -10.84 12.72 -9.91
CA GLN A 130 -11.77 13.59 -10.62
C GLN A 130 -12.14 14.87 -9.88
N TYR A 131 -11.73 14.97 -8.62
CA TYR A 131 -12.02 16.08 -7.72
C TYR A 131 -10.76 16.92 -7.51
N ILE A 132 -10.90 18.24 -7.58
CA ILE A 132 -9.76 19.16 -7.71
C ILE A 132 -8.74 19.01 -6.58
N LEU A 133 -9.20 18.90 -5.33
CA LEU A 133 -8.32 18.96 -4.16
C LEU A 133 -7.16 17.97 -4.25
N PHE A 134 -7.44 16.75 -4.73
CA PHE A 134 -6.48 15.66 -4.75
C PHE A 134 -5.44 15.78 -5.87
N ASP A 135 -5.74 16.49 -6.95
CA ASP A 135 -4.84 16.62 -8.10
C ASP A 135 -4.06 17.95 -8.13
N ILE A 136 -4.27 18.86 -7.16
CA ILE A 136 -3.61 20.19 -7.13
C ILE A 136 -2.07 20.06 -7.22
N THR A 137 -1.48 19.17 -6.41
CA THR A 137 -0.02 19.02 -6.32
C THR A 137 0.56 18.28 -7.53
N SER A 138 -0.26 17.45 -8.20
CA SER A 138 0.04 16.84 -9.50
C SER A 138 -0.12 17.80 -10.69
N LEU A 139 -0.49 19.06 -10.43
CA LEU A 139 -0.82 20.06 -11.45
C LEU A 139 -2.01 19.62 -12.33
N GLY A 140 -3.00 18.96 -11.72
CA GLY A 140 -4.21 18.46 -12.39
C GLY A 140 -4.11 16.99 -12.80
N PHE A 141 -4.99 16.61 -13.72
CA PHE A 141 -5.14 15.23 -14.18
C PHE A 141 -3.98 14.82 -15.09
N VAL A 142 -3.37 13.68 -14.79
CA VAL A 142 -2.27 13.05 -15.51
C VAL A 142 -2.77 11.77 -16.15
N LYS A 143 -3.11 11.88 -17.44
CA LYS A 143 -3.71 10.79 -18.21
C LYS A 143 -2.88 9.51 -18.17
N GLU A 144 -1.55 9.64 -18.19
CA GLU A 144 -0.62 8.51 -18.12
C GLU A 144 -0.74 7.71 -16.81
N SER A 145 -0.98 8.40 -15.67
CA SER A 145 -1.23 7.75 -14.37
C SER A 145 -2.59 7.05 -14.37
N TYR A 146 -3.62 7.75 -14.84
CA TYR A 146 -4.98 7.23 -14.93
C TYR A 146 -5.08 5.97 -15.81
N GLU A 147 -4.51 6.00 -17.02
CA GLU A 147 -4.55 4.87 -17.94
C GLU A 147 -3.75 3.67 -17.42
N ALA A 148 -2.60 3.89 -16.77
CA ALA A 148 -1.82 2.82 -16.15
C ALA A 148 -2.63 2.08 -15.07
N LEU A 149 -3.33 2.84 -14.20
CA LEU A 149 -4.19 2.27 -13.17
C LEU A 149 -5.38 1.50 -13.76
N VAL A 150 -6.18 2.14 -14.62
CA VAL A 150 -7.37 1.52 -15.21
C VAL A 150 -7.01 0.25 -15.98
N ASN A 151 -6.04 0.33 -16.89
CA ASN A 151 -5.69 -0.80 -17.75
C ASN A 151 -5.09 -1.96 -16.94
N GLY A 152 -4.22 -1.67 -15.97
CA GLY A 152 -3.63 -2.70 -15.12
C GLY A 152 -4.66 -3.34 -14.17
N ILE A 153 -5.64 -2.59 -13.67
CA ILE A 153 -6.74 -3.16 -12.87
C ILE A 153 -7.63 -4.07 -13.72
N VAL A 154 -8.02 -3.62 -14.92
CA VAL A 154 -8.81 -4.47 -15.85
C VAL A 154 -8.03 -5.75 -16.20
N GLU A 155 -6.74 -5.62 -16.47
CA GLU A 155 -5.88 -6.76 -16.81
C GLU A 155 -5.73 -7.75 -15.64
N SER A 156 -5.52 -7.28 -14.41
CA SER A 156 -5.44 -8.17 -13.25
C SER A 156 -6.75 -8.93 -13.02
N ILE A 157 -7.90 -8.28 -13.22
CA ILE A 157 -9.23 -8.91 -13.14
C ILE A 157 -9.41 -9.92 -14.29
N ARG A 158 -8.99 -9.60 -15.51
CA ARG A 158 -9.03 -10.53 -16.65
C ARG A 158 -8.20 -11.80 -16.35
N LEU A 159 -6.97 -11.63 -15.87
CA LEU A 159 -6.09 -12.74 -15.48
C LEU A 159 -6.69 -13.55 -14.33
N ALA A 160 -7.34 -12.89 -13.37
CA ALA A 160 -8.04 -13.58 -12.29
C ALA A 160 -9.27 -14.36 -12.81
N HIS A 161 -10.02 -13.81 -13.75
CA HIS A 161 -11.15 -14.49 -14.38
C HIS A 161 -10.70 -15.76 -15.12
N GLU A 162 -9.60 -15.69 -15.84
CA GLU A 162 -9.06 -16.82 -16.60
C GLU A 162 -8.44 -17.91 -15.72
N SER A 163 -8.08 -17.58 -14.47
CA SER A 163 -7.46 -18.52 -13.53
C SER A 163 -8.42 -19.14 -12.52
N ILE A 164 -9.74 -18.89 -12.68
CA ILE A 164 -10.79 -19.44 -11.81
C ILE A 164 -10.72 -20.97 -11.77
N ARG A 165 -10.62 -21.52 -10.56
CA ARG A 165 -10.61 -22.97 -10.31
C ARG A 165 -11.33 -23.32 -9.01
N PRO A 166 -11.80 -24.57 -8.82
CA PRO A 166 -12.31 -25.03 -7.54
C PRO A 166 -11.27 -24.85 -6.44
N ALA A 167 -11.69 -24.30 -5.29
CA ALA A 167 -10.80 -23.94 -4.21
C ALA A 167 -11.47 -24.00 -2.83
N SER A 168 -10.64 -24.11 -1.80
CA SER A 168 -11.00 -23.85 -0.42
C SER A 168 -10.32 -22.58 0.08
N ILE A 169 -10.99 -21.86 0.96
CA ILE A 169 -10.49 -20.62 1.55
C ILE A 169 -10.29 -20.87 3.05
N LEU A 170 -9.07 -20.63 3.54
CA LEU A 170 -8.74 -20.76 4.96
C LEU A 170 -8.40 -19.40 5.54
N MET A 171 -8.89 -19.11 6.73
CA MET A 171 -8.61 -17.90 7.48
C MET A 171 -7.65 -18.19 8.64
N ASN A 172 -6.85 -17.17 9.00
CA ASN A 172 -6.10 -17.16 10.24
C ASN A 172 -5.89 -15.72 10.72
N GLN A 173 -5.66 -15.54 12.02
CA GLN A 173 -5.40 -14.24 12.63
C GLN A 173 -4.22 -14.34 13.60
N GLY A 174 -3.42 -13.27 13.68
CA GLY A 174 -2.28 -13.19 14.59
C GLY A 174 -1.95 -11.77 14.99
N GLU A 175 -1.24 -11.62 16.09
CA GLU A 175 -0.79 -10.33 16.59
C GLU A 175 0.59 -9.96 16.02
N LEU A 176 0.65 -8.88 15.25
CA LEU A 176 1.88 -8.32 14.70
C LEU A 176 2.31 -7.09 15.51
N LEU A 177 3.46 -7.21 16.17
CA LEU A 177 4.11 -6.15 16.93
C LEU A 177 5.21 -5.45 16.12
N ASP A 178 5.78 -4.39 16.70
CA ASP A 178 6.95 -3.66 16.17
C ASP A 178 6.85 -3.19 14.71
N SER A 179 5.63 -2.99 14.23
CA SER A 179 5.35 -2.64 12.83
C SER A 179 4.44 -1.42 12.69
N ASN A 180 3.84 -0.94 13.77
CA ASN A 180 3.01 0.25 13.78
C ASN A 180 2.94 0.94 15.16
N ILE A 181 2.70 2.25 15.16
CA ILE A 181 2.42 3.10 16.34
C ILE A 181 1.26 4.04 16.05
N ASN A 182 0.59 4.57 17.08
CA ASN A 182 -0.41 5.62 16.90
C ASN A 182 0.28 6.98 16.70
N ARG A 183 -0.07 7.71 15.63
CA ARG A 183 0.50 9.04 15.32
C ARG A 183 -0.32 10.21 15.86
N SER A 184 -1.51 9.92 16.41
CA SER A 184 -2.41 10.87 17.06
C SER A 184 -2.91 10.34 18.42
N PRO A 185 -2.01 9.92 19.34
CA PRO A 185 -2.38 9.26 20.58
C PRO A 185 -3.24 10.14 21.50
N SER A 186 -3.04 11.46 21.50
CA SER A 186 -3.89 12.41 22.24
C SER A 186 -5.35 12.39 21.77
N ALA A 187 -5.60 12.19 20.48
CA ALA A 187 -6.96 12.03 19.95
C ALA A 187 -7.56 10.68 20.37
N TYR A 188 -6.80 9.58 20.24
CA TYR A 188 -7.25 8.26 20.69
C TYR A 188 -7.64 8.24 22.17
N LEU A 189 -6.85 8.89 23.04
CA LEU A 189 -7.11 8.98 24.47
C LEU A 189 -8.41 9.70 24.83
N ASN A 190 -8.98 10.49 23.91
CA ASN A 190 -10.26 11.16 24.11
C ASN A 190 -11.47 10.23 23.94
N ASN A 191 -11.30 9.05 23.34
CA ASN A 191 -12.34 8.02 23.35
C ASN A 191 -12.66 7.57 24.78
N PRO A 192 -13.91 7.14 25.08
CA PRO A 192 -14.33 6.74 26.41
C PRO A 192 -13.38 5.72 27.05
N GLU A 193 -13.00 5.95 28.31
CA GLU A 193 -12.02 5.09 29.00
C GLU A 193 -12.47 3.62 29.06
N GLU A 194 -13.76 3.38 29.31
CA GLU A 194 -14.34 2.04 29.36
C GLU A 194 -14.34 1.33 28.00
N GLU A 195 -14.37 2.07 26.88
CA GLU A 195 -14.18 1.50 25.56
C GLU A 195 -12.71 1.17 25.32
N ARG A 196 -11.80 2.09 25.65
CA ARG A 196 -10.36 1.87 25.49
C ARG A 196 -9.85 0.67 26.28
N LYS A 197 -10.36 0.43 27.49
CA LYS A 197 -10.02 -0.73 28.35
C LYS A 197 -10.33 -2.09 27.73
N LYS A 198 -11.15 -2.15 26.67
CA LYS A 198 -11.43 -3.40 25.93
C LYS A 198 -10.26 -3.84 25.05
N TYR A 199 -9.32 -2.94 24.76
CA TYR A 199 -8.23 -3.17 23.83
C TYR A 199 -6.88 -3.00 24.54
N LEU A 200 -5.94 -3.88 24.21
CA LEU A 200 -4.59 -3.82 24.81
C LEU A 200 -3.73 -2.67 24.24
N TYR A 201 -4.00 -2.27 23.00
CA TYR A 201 -3.20 -1.30 22.25
C TYR A 201 -4.07 -0.16 21.68
N ASP A 202 -3.44 0.99 21.46
CA ASP A 202 -4.03 2.17 20.80
C ASP A 202 -3.95 2.13 19.27
N VAL A 203 -3.45 1.03 18.71
CA VAL A 203 -3.52 0.66 17.29
C VAL A 203 -3.96 -0.79 17.16
N ASP A 204 -4.50 -1.17 16.01
CA ASP A 204 -4.79 -2.58 15.74
C ASP A 204 -3.51 -3.36 15.43
N LYS A 205 -3.26 -4.39 16.25
CA LYS A 205 -2.13 -5.31 16.07
C LYS A 205 -2.52 -6.59 15.35
N THR A 206 -3.81 -6.85 15.13
CA THR A 206 -4.29 -8.07 14.49
C THR A 206 -4.07 -8.01 12.97
N MET A 207 -3.25 -8.93 12.46
CA MET A 207 -3.20 -9.28 11.05
C MET A 207 -4.20 -10.41 10.78
N THR A 208 -5.02 -10.25 9.74
CA THR A 208 -5.97 -11.28 9.29
C THR A 208 -5.60 -11.73 7.89
N ILE A 209 -5.56 -13.02 7.62
CA ILE A 209 -5.30 -13.54 6.28
C ILE A 209 -6.45 -14.40 5.76
N LEU A 210 -6.59 -14.42 4.44
CA LEU A 210 -7.26 -15.47 3.68
C LEU A 210 -6.24 -16.18 2.79
N LYS A 211 -6.22 -17.50 2.86
CA LYS A 211 -5.39 -18.41 2.07
C LYS A 211 -6.26 -19.18 1.08
N PHE A 212 -5.89 -19.15 -0.19
CA PHE A 212 -6.57 -19.90 -1.26
C PHE A 212 -5.79 -21.16 -1.60
N VAL A 213 -6.44 -22.32 -1.50
CA VAL A 213 -5.86 -23.63 -1.85
C VAL A 213 -6.71 -24.35 -2.88
N ASP A 214 -6.07 -25.04 -3.81
CA ASP A 214 -6.76 -25.87 -4.79
C ASP A 214 -7.23 -27.21 -4.19
N GLU A 215 -7.85 -28.05 -5.02
CA GLU A 215 -8.32 -29.39 -4.64
C GLU A 215 -7.21 -30.34 -4.13
N ASN A 216 -5.96 -30.07 -4.51
CA ASN A 216 -4.77 -30.82 -4.08
C ASN A 216 -4.15 -30.25 -2.80
N GLY A 217 -4.72 -29.16 -2.26
CA GLY A 217 -4.17 -28.43 -1.11
C GLY A 217 -2.97 -27.54 -1.45
N LYS A 218 -2.62 -27.37 -2.73
CA LYS A 218 -1.58 -26.43 -3.14
C LYS A 218 -2.14 -25.01 -3.07
N GLY A 219 -1.46 -24.16 -2.31
CA GLY A 219 -1.86 -22.77 -2.22
C GLY A 219 -1.42 -21.95 -3.43
N PHE A 220 -2.31 -21.09 -3.91
CA PHE A 220 -2.08 -20.29 -5.13
C PHE A 220 -2.38 -18.80 -4.95
N GLY A 221 -2.82 -18.37 -3.76
CA GLY A 221 -2.83 -16.96 -3.41
C GLY A 221 -3.16 -16.69 -1.96
N MET A 222 -3.03 -15.44 -1.56
CA MET A 222 -3.52 -14.95 -0.26
C MET A 222 -3.85 -13.46 -0.27
N ILE A 223 -4.68 -13.05 0.68
CA ILE A 223 -4.88 -11.64 1.05
C ILE A 223 -4.60 -11.50 2.55
N SER A 224 -3.86 -10.47 2.93
CA SER A 224 -3.58 -10.08 4.32
C SER A 224 -4.11 -8.68 4.59
N TRP A 225 -4.81 -8.47 5.70
CA TRP A 225 -5.25 -7.16 6.18
C TRP A 225 -4.51 -6.80 7.48
N PHE A 226 -3.88 -5.63 7.50
CA PHE A 226 -3.19 -5.09 8.67
C PHE A 226 -3.13 -3.56 8.58
N ALA A 227 -3.48 -2.86 9.66
CA ALA A 227 -3.51 -1.40 9.69
C ALA A 227 -2.10 -0.81 9.88
N VAL A 228 -1.55 -0.21 8.83
CA VAL A 228 -0.32 0.60 8.91
C VAL A 228 -0.16 1.43 7.63
N HIS A 229 0.05 2.75 7.74
CA HIS A 229 0.37 3.60 6.60
C HIS A 229 1.56 3.07 5.79
N CYS A 230 1.51 3.19 4.47
CA CYS A 230 2.66 2.98 3.59
C CYS A 230 3.43 4.30 3.38
N THR A 231 4.00 4.78 4.49
CA THR A 231 4.79 6.01 4.63
C THR A 231 6.18 5.75 5.20
N SER A 232 6.73 4.55 4.99
CA SER A 232 8.11 4.25 5.37
C SER A 232 9.11 4.98 4.46
N MET A 233 8.76 5.11 3.17
CA MET A 233 9.39 6.01 2.21
C MET A 233 8.83 7.42 2.41
N ASN A 234 9.60 8.29 3.06
CA ASN A 234 9.14 9.62 3.44
C ASN A 234 9.05 10.61 2.27
N ASN A 235 8.54 11.82 2.53
CA ASN A 235 8.31 12.87 1.53
C ASN A 235 9.57 13.45 0.85
N THR A 236 10.78 12.98 1.20
CA THR A 236 12.03 13.31 0.50
C THR A 236 12.39 12.29 -0.59
N ASN A 237 11.64 11.19 -0.66
CA ASN A 237 11.76 10.19 -1.71
C ASN A 237 11.26 10.75 -3.06
N HIS A 238 11.97 10.42 -4.14
CA HIS A 238 11.56 10.72 -5.52
C HIS A 238 11.43 9.47 -6.40
N LEU A 239 11.58 8.26 -5.85
CA LEU A 239 11.44 7.02 -6.60
C LEU A 239 10.04 6.44 -6.43
N ILE A 240 9.44 5.97 -7.53
CA ILE A 240 8.21 5.18 -7.41
C ILE A 240 8.50 3.94 -6.55
N SER A 241 7.64 3.68 -5.57
CA SER A 241 7.75 2.54 -4.68
C SER A 241 6.38 2.10 -4.18
N SER A 242 6.19 0.80 -4.03
CA SER A 242 5.02 0.20 -3.37
C SER A 242 5.19 0.10 -1.84
N ASP A 243 6.25 0.70 -1.29
CA ASP A 243 6.52 0.88 0.15
C ASP A 243 6.50 -0.44 0.94
N ASN A 244 6.12 -0.40 2.22
CA ASN A 244 6.27 -1.52 3.13
C ASN A 244 5.30 -2.67 2.84
N LYS A 245 4.08 -2.40 2.36
CA LYS A 245 3.13 -3.46 1.95
C LYS A 245 3.54 -4.07 0.62
N GLY A 246 3.89 -3.26 -0.36
CA GLY A 246 4.35 -3.76 -1.66
C GLY A 246 5.64 -4.58 -1.56
N TYR A 247 6.55 -4.22 -0.66
CA TYR A 247 7.71 -5.05 -0.41
C TYR A 247 7.37 -6.35 0.35
N ALA A 248 6.38 -6.33 1.25
CA ALA A 248 5.90 -7.55 1.89
C ALA A 248 5.23 -8.51 0.88
N GLU A 249 4.47 -7.96 -0.08
CA GLU A 249 3.90 -8.69 -1.21
C GLU A 249 5.02 -9.31 -2.06
N LEU A 250 6.04 -8.52 -2.41
CA LEU A 250 7.19 -9.00 -3.18
C LEU A 250 7.91 -10.16 -2.48
N LEU A 251 8.22 -10.03 -1.18
CA LEU A 251 8.87 -11.11 -0.40
C LEU A 251 8.03 -12.39 -0.41
N PHE A 252 6.72 -12.27 -0.25
CA PHE A 252 5.83 -13.43 -0.23
C PHE A 252 5.72 -14.08 -1.62
N GLU A 253 5.52 -13.29 -2.66
CA GLU A 253 5.41 -13.79 -4.03
C GLU A 253 6.72 -14.45 -4.48
N MET A 254 7.89 -13.91 -4.14
CA MET A 254 9.18 -14.53 -4.46
C MET A 254 9.39 -15.86 -3.74
N GLU A 255 8.99 -15.97 -2.47
CA GLU A 255 9.09 -17.26 -1.74
C GLU A 255 8.18 -18.33 -2.37
N MET A 256 7.00 -17.94 -2.85
CA MET A 256 6.03 -18.87 -3.42
C MET A 256 6.28 -19.18 -4.91
N ASN A 257 6.79 -18.22 -5.68
CA ASN A 257 7.07 -18.33 -7.11
C ASN A 257 8.56 -18.56 -7.39
N LYS A 258 9.16 -19.59 -6.76
CA LYS A 258 10.59 -19.87 -6.89
C LYS A 258 11.03 -20.00 -8.35
N GLY A 259 11.99 -19.18 -8.75
CA GLY A 259 12.54 -19.15 -10.11
C GLY A 259 11.86 -18.19 -11.08
N ALA A 260 10.74 -17.56 -10.70
CA ALA A 260 10.15 -16.45 -11.43
C ALA A 260 10.82 -15.12 -11.04
N LEU A 261 10.81 -14.14 -11.94
CA LEU A 261 11.18 -12.77 -11.59
C LEU A 261 10.05 -12.11 -10.78
N PRO A 262 10.35 -11.11 -9.94
CA PRO A 262 9.37 -10.20 -9.35
C PRO A 262 8.30 -9.74 -10.34
N GLY A 263 7.03 -9.79 -9.90
CA GLY A 263 5.87 -9.50 -10.74
C GLY A 263 5.41 -10.66 -11.62
N GLU A 264 6.13 -11.79 -11.66
CA GLU A 264 5.80 -12.99 -12.43
C GLU A 264 5.46 -14.20 -11.53
N GLY A 265 5.00 -15.30 -12.14
CA GLY A 265 4.56 -16.51 -11.44
C GLY A 265 3.08 -16.51 -11.06
N GLU A 266 2.56 -17.71 -10.82
CA GLU A 266 1.11 -17.96 -10.62
C GLU A 266 0.60 -17.53 -9.25
N PHE A 267 1.44 -17.56 -8.20
CA PHE A 267 1.03 -17.17 -6.86
C PHE A 267 0.86 -15.64 -6.78
N VAL A 268 -0.27 -15.20 -6.22
CA VAL A 268 -0.57 -13.78 -5.98
C VAL A 268 -0.78 -13.54 -4.49
N ALA A 269 -0.03 -12.58 -3.93
CA ALA A 269 -0.10 -12.23 -2.51
C ALA A 269 -0.46 -10.75 -2.37
N ALA A 270 -1.56 -10.43 -1.70
CA ALA A 270 -1.93 -9.05 -1.40
C ALA A 270 -1.76 -8.72 0.08
N PHE A 271 -1.22 -7.53 0.37
CA PHE A 271 -1.21 -6.94 1.71
C PHE A 271 -2.08 -5.68 1.66
N ALA A 272 -3.36 -5.84 1.99
CA ALA A 272 -4.35 -4.78 2.01
C ALA A 272 -4.24 -3.90 3.25
N GLN A 273 -4.80 -2.69 3.14
CA GLN A 273 -5.03 -1.77 4.25
C GLN A 273 -6.23 -2.18 5.09
N SER A 274 -6.35 -1.56 6.28
CA SER A 274 -7.49 -1.76 7.18
C SER A 274 -8.01 -0.41 7.65
N ASN A 275 -7.76 -0.05 8.90
CA ASN A 275 -8.19 1.20 9.52
C ASN A 275 -6.94 1.89 10.07
N GLU A 276 -6.10 2.33 9.14
CA GLU A 276 -4.79 2.90 9.40
C GLU A 276 -4.79 4.42 9.60
N GLY A 277 -5.94 5.09 9.66
CA GLY A 277 -6.03 6.55 9.63
C GLY A 277 -5.10 7.28 10.62
N ASP A 278 -4.85 6.70 11.80
CA ASP A 278 -3.95 7.22 12.83
C ASP A 278 -2.73 6.32 13.10
N VAL A 279 -2.34 5.47 12.15
CA VAL A 279 -1.40 4.35 12.35
C VAL A 279 -0.15 4.47 11.47
N SER A 280 0.98 4.84 12.08
CA SER A 280 2.26 5.07 11.39
C SER A 280 3.19 3.85 11.41
N PRO A 281 3.97 3.58 10.35
CA PRO A 281 5.06 2.60 10.34
C PRO A 281 6.34 3.10 11.03
N ASN A 282 6.40 4.39 11.39
CA ASN A 282 7.61 5.04 11.88
C ASN A 282 7.80 4.81 13.39
N THR A 283 8.13 3.56 13.73
CA THR A 283 8.06 3.01 15.11
C THR A 283 9.05 3.60 16.12
N LYS A 284 10.04 4.40 15.73
CA LYS A 284 10.86 5.16 16.69
C LYS A 284 10.12 6.35 17.29
N GLY A 285 8.97 6.73 16.71
CA GLY A 285 8.14 7.82 17.18
C GLY A 285 8.66 9.21 16.81
N PRO A 286 7.87 10.26 17.13
CA PRO A 286 8.13 11.62 16.69
C PRO A 286 9.16 12.35 17.55
N HIS A 287 10.19 12.89 16.90
CA HIS A 287 11.26 13.66 17.52
C HIS A 287 11.55 14.95 16.75
N CYS A 288 12.06 15.93 17.49
CA CYS A 288 12.49 17.20 16.96
C CYS A 288 13.82 17.06 16.22
N LEU A 289 13.86 17.44 14.94
CA LEU A 289 15.06 17.34 14.09
C LEU A 289 16.25 18.14 14.63
N ASP A 290 15.99 19.25 15.32
CA ASP A 290 17.00 20.18 15.83
C ASP A 290 17.62 19.75 17.17
N THR A 291 16.84 19.12 18.04
CA THR A 291 17.23 18.81 19.43
C THR A 291 17.25 17.32 19.76
N GLY A 292 16.65 16.48 18.93
CA GLY A 292 16.47 15.04 19.19
C GLY A 292 15.50 14.71 20.33
N ARG A 293 14.79 15.70 20.88
CA ARG A 293 13.81 15.50 21.96
C ARG A 293 12.47 15.01 21.39
N PRO A 294 11.62 14.34 22.18
CA PRO A 294 10.25 14.06 21.79
C PRO A 294 9.49 15.34 21.40
N CYS A 295 8.68 15.25 20.35
CA CYS A 295 7.80 16.36 19.98
C CYS A 295 6.74 16.63 21.05
N ASP A 296 6.10 17.80 20.96
CA ASP A 296 4.89 18.07 21.75
C ASP A 296 3.78 17.06 21.43
N PHE A 297 3.20 16.49 22.48
CA PHE A 297 2.25 15.37 22.42
C PHE A 297 0.90 15.73 21.78
N ASN A 298 0.42 16.96 22.00
CA ASN A 298 -0.90 17.37 21.56
C ASN A 298 -0.87 18.01 20.17
N THR A 299 0.19 18.75 19.86
CA THR A 299 0.29 19.58 18.66
C THR A 299 1.25 19.03 17.60
N SER A 300 2.09 18.04 17.97
CA SER A 300 3.17 17.54 17.10
C SER A 300 4.08 18.66 16.60
N THR A 301 4.53 19.50 17.53
CA THR A 301 5.43 20.60 17.23
C THR A 301 6.73 20.52 18.02
N CYS A 302 7.73 21.24 17.52
CA CYS A 302 9.01 21.51 18.17
C CYS A 302 9.21 23.02 18.17
N ASN A 303 9.25 23.63 19.35
CA ASN A 303 9.28 25.09 19.49
C ASN A 303 8.12 25.78 18.74
N GLY A 304 6.94 25.16 18.71
CA GLY A 304 5.74 25.66 18.03
C GLY A 304 5.72 25.46 16.50
N ARG A 305 6.71 24.76 15.93
CA ARG A 305 6.78 24.44 14.50
C ARG A 305 6.53 22.96 14.23
N ASN A 306 5.66 22.64 13.28
CA ASN A 306 5.37 21.27 12.87
C ASN A 306 6.47 20.69 11.97
N GLU A 307 7.15 21.50 11.14
CA GLU A 307 8.13 21.02 10.15
C GLU A 307 9.36 20.36 10.80
N LEU A 308 9.63 20.68 12.06
CA LEU A 308 10.71 20.09 12.84
C LEU A 308 10.31 18.79 13.55
N CYS A 309 9.02 18.45 13.61
CA CYS A 309 8.55 17.25 14.28
C CYS A 309 8.34 16.10 13.30
N VAL A 310 9.23 15.11 13.31
CA VAL A 310 9.19 13.98 12.37
C VAL A 310 9.30 12.65 13.12
N ALA A 311 8.48 11.68 12.73
CA ALA A 311 8.58 10.30 13.20
C ALA A 311 9.54 9.51 12.31
N PHE A 312 10.39 8.68 12.94
CA PHE A 312 11.39 7.90 12.24
C PHE A 312 11.08 6.41 12.21
N GLY A 313 11.36 5.77 11.08
CA GLY A 313 11.33 4.33 10.95
C GLY A 313 12.43 3.60 11.73
N PRO A 314 12.30 2.28 11.89
CA PRO A 314 13.23 1.47 12.68
C PRO A 314 14.64 1.37 12.06
N GLY A 315 14.79 1.56 10.74
CA GLY A 315 16.05 1.46 10.03
C GLY A 315 16.97 2.68 10.16
N LYS A 316 18.14 2.60 9.54
CA LYS A 316 19.12 3.71 9.40
C LYS A 316 18.68 4.76 8.38
N ASP A 317 17.86 4.36 7.41
CA ASP A 317 17.29 5.19 6.36
C ASP A 317 15.88 4.70 6.02
N MET A 318 15.22 5.39 5.08
CA MET A 318 13.85 5.05 4.65
C MET A 318 13.75 3.69 3.96
N PHE A 319 14.79 3.26 3.22
CA PHE A 319 14.78 1.98 2.53
C PHE A 319 14.87 0.85 3.55
N GLU A 320 15.81 0.93 4.49
CA GLU A 320 15.96 -0.08 5.54
C GLU A 320 14.74 -0.08 6.48
N SER A 321 14.13 1.08 6.76
CA SER A 321 12.89 1.16 7.52
C SER A 321 11.74 0.44 6.80
N THR A 322 11.55 0.73 5.51
CA THR A 322 10.59 0.05 4.65
C THR A 322 10.84 -1.47 4.63
N GLN A 323 12.10 -1.89 4.51
CA GLN A 323 12.49 -3.31 4.55
C GLN A 323 12.14 -3.98 5.88
N ILE A 324 12.41 -3.35 7.02
CA ILE A 324 12.11 -3.91 8.33
C ILE A 324 10.60 -4.08 8.53
N ILE A 325 9.82 -3.03 8.26
CA ILE A 325 8.36 -3.05 8.42
C ILE A 325 7.72 -4.08 7.47
N ALA A 326 8.16 -4.13 6.22
CA ALA A 326 7.74 -5.13 5.24
C ALA A 326 8.07 -6.56 5.69
N THR A 327 9.29 -6.79 6.18
CA THR A 327 9.75 -8.10 6.61
C THR A 327 8.95 -8.61 7.81
N ASN A 328 8.59 -7.72 8.75
CA ASN A 328 7.75 -8.07 9.88
C ASN A 328 6.35 -8.50 9.43
N GLN A 329 5.74 -7.75 8.51
CA GLN A 329 4.45 -8.09 7.90
C GLN A 329 4.53 -9.44 7.16
N TYR A 330 5.55 -9.62 6.30
CA TYR A 330 5.79 -10.85 5.56
C TYR A 330 5.92 -12.07 6.48
N LYS A 331 6.76 -11.99 7.53
CA LYS A 331 6.99 -13.11 8.45
C LYS A 331 5.72 -13.52 9.18
N MET A 332 4.94 -12.55 9.67
CA MET A 332 3.66 -12.84 10.31
C MET A 332 2.67 -13.47 9.32
N ALA A 333 2.52 -12.90 8.13
CA ALA A 333 1.64 -13.45 7.10
C ALA A 333 2.05 -14.89 6.72
N MET A 334 3.34 -15.17 6.56
CA MET A 334 3.84 -16.50 6.22
C MET A 334 3.59 -17.51 7.36
N GLN A 335 3.76 -17.10 8.61
CA GLN A 335 3.40 -17.91 9.79
C GLN A 335 1.91 -18.24 9.79
N LEU A 336 1.05 -17.23 9.60
CA LEU A 336 -0.40 -17.40 9.57
C LEU A 336 -0.84 -18.27 8.39
N TYR A 337 -0.25 -18.07 7.22
CA TYR A 337 -0.53 -18.83 6.00
C TYR A 337 -0.16 -20.31 6.14
N SER A 338 0.97 -20.59 6.78
CA SER A 338 1.44 -21.95 7.02
C SER A 338 0.59 -22.69 8.06
N SER A 339 0.01 -21.96 9.02
CA SER A 339 -0.78 -22.53 10.13
C SER A 339 -2.30 -22.37 9.98
N ALA A 340 -2.78 -21.80 8.87
CA ALA A 340 -4.22 -21.59 8.65
C ALA A 340 -4.99 -22.91 8.58
N GLN A 341 -6.02 -23.02 9.42
CA GLN A 341 -6.87 -24.22 9.55
C GLN A 341 -8.36 -23.90 9.51
N GLN A 342 -8.78 -22.67 9.80
CA GLN A 342 -10.18 -22.30 9.84
C GLN A 342 -10.71 -22.16 8.40
N MET A 343 -11.47 -23.13 7.93
CA MET A 343 -12.06 -23.09 6.59
C MET A 343 -13.28 -22.15 6.58
N LEU A 344 -13.38 -21.31 5.56
CA LEU A 344 -14.59 -20.53 5.32
C LEU A 344 -15.65 -21.39 4.66
N THR A 345 -16.91 -21.20 5.06
CA THR A 345 -18.06 -21.95 4.53
C THR A 345 -19.28 -21.03 4.45
N GLY A 346 -20.20 -21.32 3.52
CA GLY A 346 -21.41 -20.53 3.31
C GLY A 346 -21.42 -19.77 1.98
N PRO A 347 -22.39 -18.87 1.77
CA PRO A 347 -22.59 -18.22 0.48
C PRO A 347 -21.59 -17.10 0.22
N VAL A 348 -21.42 -16.79 -1.07
CA VAL A 348 -20.85 -15.52 -1.53
C VAL A 348 -22.00 -14.54 -1.78
N ASP A 349 -21.90 -13.32 -1.28
CA ASP A 349 -22.92 -12.29 -1.43
C ASP A 349 -22.32 -10.88 -1.27
N PHE A 350 -23.06 -9.83 -1.60
CA PHE A 350 -22.61 -8.44 -1.46
C PHE A 350 -23.79 -7.48 -1.20
N ARG A 351 -23.51 -6.35 -0.55
CA ARG A 351 -24.43 -5.20 -0.50
C ARG A 351 -23.68 -3.95 -0.90
N HIS A 352 -24.34 -3.08 -1.66
CA HIS A 352 -23.76 -1.84 -2.14
C HIS A 352 -24.85 -0.78 -2.25
N THR A 353 -24.53 0.44 -1.83
CA THR A 353 -25.32 1.63 -2.13
C THR A 353 -24.38 2.82 -2.25
N TYR A 354 -24.75 3.78 -3.07
CA TYR A 354 -24.16 5.11 -3.05
C TYR A 354 -24.82 5.94 -1.95
N THR A 355 -24.02 6.68 -1.19
CA THR A 355 -24.52 7.52 -0.10
C THR A 355 -24.13 8.96 -0.34
N ASP A 356 -25.11 9.87 -0.32
CA ASP A 356 -24.83 11.31 -0.23
C ASP A 356 -24.43 11.68 1.21
N MET A 357 -23.12 11.64 1.46
CA MET A 357 -22.53 11.90 2.78
C MET A 357 -22.62 13.36 3.19
N SER A 358 -23.00 14.28 2.29
CA SER A 358 -23.15 15.70 2.63
C SER A 358 -24.43 16.02 3.41
N ASN A 359 -25.35 15.06 3.52
CA ASN A 359 -26.71 15.33 3.99
C ASN A 359 -27.37 14.16 4.76
N VAL A 360 -26.59 13.28 5.39
CA VAL A 360 -27.12 12.12 6.13
C VAL A 360 -27.67 12.57 7.48
N GLU A 361 -28.95 12.31 7.74
CA GLU A 361 -29.51 12.40 9.10
C GLU A 361 -29.12 11.15 9.90
N VAL A 362 -28.45 11.36 11.03
CA VAL A 362 -27.95 10.30 11.89
C VAL A 362 -28.73 10.23 13.19
N LYS A 363 -29.16 9.03 13.57
CA LYS A 363 -29.77 8.78 14.88
C LYS A 363 -28.67 8.58 15.92
N LEU A 364 -28.55 9.51 16.86
CA LEU A 364 -27.61 9.39 17.98
C LEU A 364 -28.18 8.51 19.10
N ASN A 365 -29.48 8.64 19.34
CA ASN A 365 -30.27 7.80 20.24
C ASN A 365 -31.75 7.85 19.84
N ALA A 366 -32.65 7.33 20.69
CA ALA A 366 -34.08 7.27 20.40
C ALA A 366 -34.76 8.65 20.21
N THR A 367 -34.19 9.73 20.77
CA THR A 367 -34.82 11.06 20.76
C THR A 367 -33.97 12.15 20.10
N ASN A 368 -32.68 11.91 19.87
CA ASN A 368 -31.74 12.88 19.32
C ASN A 368 -31.23 12.44 17.95
N THR A 369 -31.37 13.32 16.97
CA THR A 369 -30.73 13.20 15.65
C THR A 369 -29.67 14.27 15.49
N ALA A 370 -28.68 13.97 14.65
CA ALA A 370 -27.73 14.93 14.14
C ALA A 370 -27.63 14.77 12.63
N LYS A 371 -26.73 15.51 12.00
CA LYS A 371 -26.58 15.49 10.55
C LYS A 371 -25.11 15.61 10.17
N THR A 372 -24.74 15.03 9.04
CA THR A 372 -23.46 15.31 8.41
C THR A 372 -23.45 16.68 7.73
N CYS A 373 -22.27 17.13 7.33
CA CYS A 373 -22.03 18.43 6.72
C CYS A 373 -21.57 18.27 5.28
N LYS A 374 -21.70 19.33 4.48
CA LYS A 374 -20.94 19.43 3.23
C LYS A 374 -19.43 19.38 3.52
N PRO A 375 -18.60 18.84 2.61
CA PRO A 375 -17.20 18.63 2.88
C PRO A 375 -16.47 19.93 3.22
N ALA A 376 -15.60 19.88 4.23
CA ALA A 376 -14.68 20.97 4.56
C ALA A 376 -13.43 20.47 5.30
N MET A 377 -12.28 21.07 4.98
CA MET A 377 -10.99 20.78 5.60
C MET A 377 -10.69 21.78 6.71
N GLY A 378 -10.16 21.28 7.83
CA GLY A 378 -9.81 22.09 9.00
C GLY A 378 -8.41 22.71 8.89
N TYR A 379 -8.06 23.62 9.79
CA TYR A 379 -6.70 24.19 9.83
C TYR A 379 -5.62 23.12 10.00
N SER A 380 -5.86 22.11 10.84
CA SER A 380 -4.90 21.04 11.10
C SER A 380 -4.68 20.10 9.91
N PHE A 381 -5.47 20.18 8.83
CA PHE A 381 -5.14 19.52 7.57
C PHE A 381 -3.80 20.05 7.01
N ALA A 382 -3.60 21.37 7.02
CA ALA A 382 -2.38 21.98 6.50
C ALA A 382 -1.15 21.75 7.40
N ALA A 383 -1.35 21.28 8.63
CA ALA A 383 -0.26 20.92 9.53
C ALA A 383 0.44 19.60 9.15
N GLY A 384 -0.17 18.77 8.30
CA GLY A 384 0.31 17.42 8.00
C GLY A 384 0.41 16.55 9.26
N THR A 385 1.22 15.50 9.19
CA THR A 385 1.44 14.57 10.31
C THR A 385 2.91 14.45 10.67
N THR A 386 3.24 13.65 11.68
CA THR A 386 4.64 13.33 11.99
C THR A 386 5.31 12.47 10.91
N ASP A 387 4.54 11.80 10.04
CA ASP A 387 5.08 11.01 8.93
C ASP A 387 5.46 11.86 7.70
N GLY A 388 4.90 13.07 7.64
CA GLY A 388 5.06 14.05 6.58
C GLY A 388 4.50 15.37 7.08
N PRO A 389 5.32 16.21 7.75
CA PRO A 389 4.82 17.46 8.28
C PRO A 389 4.39 18.38 7.15
N GLY A 390 3.32 19.12 7.40
CA GLY A 390 2.82 20.13 6.49
C GLY A 390 3.73 21.36 6.45
N ALA A 391 3.22 22.44 5.89
CA ALA A 391 3.97 23.68 5.74
C ALA A 391 3.32 24.82 6.55
N PHE A 392 4.08 25.90 6.73
CA PHE A 392 3.66 27.10 7.44
C PHE A 392 3.44 26.85 8.94
N ASN A 393 3.07 27.89 9.68
CA ASN A 393 2.86 27.82 11.13
C ASN A 393 1.58 27.04 11.54
N PHE A 394 1.06 26.14 10.71
CA PHE A 394 -0.08 25.30 11.08
C PHE A 394 0.33 24.25 12.09
N THR A 395 -0.53 24.01 13.08
CA THR A 395 -0.32 23.00 14.10
C THR A 395 -1.50 22.04 14.15
N GLN A 396 -1.23 20.79 14.55
CA GLN A 396 -2.29 19.86 14.86
C GLN A 396 -2.98 20.27 16.17
N GLY A 397 -4.27 19.93 16.30
CA GLY A 397 -5.04 20.22 17.49
C GLY A 397 -5.74 21.59 17.47
N SER A 398 -5.82 22.23 16.29
CA SER A 398 -6.33 23.59 16.16
C SER A 398 -7.87 23.61 16.19
N THR A 399 -8.45 24.21 17.23
CA THR A 399 -9.91 24.39 17.39
C THR A 399 -10.39 25.83 17.17
N ALA A 400 -9.47 26.73 16.84
CA ALA A 400 -9.73 28.11 16.45
C ALA A 400 -8.90 28.47 15.22
N GLY A 401 -9.44 29.34 14.36
CA GLY A 401 -8.71 29.91 13.24
C GLY A 401 -7.86 31.11 13.64
N ASP A 402 -7.09 31.62 12.69
CA ASP A 402 -6.41 32.91 12.79
C ASP A 402 -6.77 33.84 11.64
N LEU A 403 -6.66 35.14 11.91
CA LEU A 403 -7.10 36.22 11.01
C LEU A 403 -6.42 36.18 9.63
N PHE A 404 -5.17 35.74 9.56
CA PHE A 404 -4.44 35.71 8.28
C PHE A 404 -5.02 34.62 7.39
N TRP A 405 -5.08 33.38 7.88
CA TRP A 405 -5.61 32.27 7.11
C TRP A 405 -7.13 32.37 6.88
N ASP A 406 -7.86 33.01 7.80
CA ASP A 406 -9.28 33.34 7.61
C ASP A 406 -9.47 34.28 6.40
N THR A 407 -8.57 35.25 6.23
CA THR A 407 -8.60 36.19 5.10
C THR A 407 -8.27 35.48 3.79
N VAL A 408 -7.26 34.60 3.77
CA VAL A 408 -6.88 33.81 2.58
C VAL A 408 -8.02 32.86 2.17
N ARG A 409 -8.63 32.16 3.13
CA ARG A 409 -9.81 31.33 2.89
C ARG A 409 -10.95 32.15 2.31
N ASN A 410 -11.29 33.29 2.91
CA ASN A 410 -12.43 34.12 2.48
C ASN A 410 -12.24 34.71 1.08
N PHE A 411 -10.99 34.83 0.60
CA PHE A 411 -10.71 35.16 -0.80
C PHE A 411 -11.09 34.03 -1.77
N LEU A 412 -10.90 32.76 -1.37
CA LEU A 412 -11.33 31.60 -2.15
C LEU A 412 -12.85 31.37 -2.01
N HIS A 413 -13.32 31.18 -0.78
CA HIS A 413 -14.73 31.04 -0.42
C HIS A 413 -14.93 31.26 1.08
N THR A 414 -15.86 32.14 1.46
CA THR A 414 -16.21 32.38 2.87
C THR A 414 -17.23 31.33 3.35
N PRO A 415 -16.92 30.52 4.37
CA PRO A 415 -17.87 29.55 4.92
C PRO A 415 -19.11 30.23 5.49
N THR A 416 -20.28 29.61 5.32
CA THR A 416 -21.52 30.10 5.91
C THR A 416 -21.59 29.79 7.42
N ASP A 417 -22.37 30.56 8.18
CA ASP A 417 -22.60 30.29 9.61
C ASP A 417 -23.15 28.87 9.86
N ALA A 418 -23.99 28.38 8.95
CA ALA A 418 -24.53 27.02 9.01
C ALA A 418 -23.42 25.97 8.85
N GLN A 419 -22.49 26.18 7.93
CA GLN A 419 -21.36 25.30 7.68
C GLN A 419 -20.37 25.32 8.85
N ILE A 420 -20.04 26.50 9.39
CA ILE A 420 -19.20 26.65 10.58
C ILE A 420 -19.82 25.92 11.78
N LYS A 421 -21.13 26.12 12.01
CA LYS A 421 -21.85 25.46 13.10
C LYS A 421 -21.89 23.94 12.91
N CYS A 422 -22.07 23.45 11.68
CA CYS A 422 -22.10 22.03 11.40
C CYS A 422 -20.76 21.35 11.69
N HIS A 423 -19.66 22.03 11.34
CA HIS A 423 -18.29 21.53 11.51
C HIS A 423 -17.70 21.78 12.89
N HIS A 424 -18.34 22.56 13.75
CA HIS A 424 -17.80 22.85 15.08
C HIS A 424 -17.38 21.56 15.84
N PRO A 425 -16.18 21.51 16.45
CA PRO A 425 -15.23 22.60 16.70
C PRO A 425 -14.17 22.82 15.62
N LYS A 426 -14.28 22.19 14.43
CA LYS A 426 -13.30 22.38 13.35
C LYS A 426 -13.29 23.83 12.86
N PRO A 427 -12.14 24.53 12.91
CA PRO A 427 -11.97 25.79 12.19
C PRO A 427 -11.78 25.46 10.71
N ILE A 428 -12.72 25.85 9.86
CA ILE A 428 -12.68 25.54 8.42
C ILE A 428 -11.55 26.36 7.75
N LEU A 429 -10.61 25.67 7.13
CA LEU A 429 -9.58 26.24 6.26
C LEU A 429 -10.01 26.23 4.79
N LEU A 430 -10.63 25.13 4.31
CA LEU A 430 -11.13 25.01 2.94
C LEU A 430 -12.58 24.54 2.96
N ASP A 431 -13.50 25.35 2.45
CA ASP A 431 -14.94 25.05 2.36
C ASP A 431 -15.30 24.34 1.05
N THR A 432 -14.63 23.22 0.81
CA THR A 432 -14.60 22.49 -0.46
C THR A 432 -15.97 22.06 -0.97
N GLY A 433 -16.93 21.79 -0.09
CA GLY A 433 -18.30 21.42 -0.43
C GLY A 433 -19.16 22.53 -1.01
N GLU A 434 -18.72 23.79 -0.88
CA GLU A 434 -19.35 24.96 -1.50
C GLU A 434 -18.56 25.47 -2.72
N ILE A 435 -17.37 24.90 -2.99
CA ILE A 435 -16.54 25.27 -4.14
C ILE A 435 -16.76 24.29 -5.30
N THR A 436 -17.42 24.78 -6.36
CA THR A 436 -17.81 23.98 -7.54
C THR A 436 -17.12 24.41 -8.83
N ARG A 437 -16.21 25.39 -8.78
CA ARG A 437 -15.44 25.85 -9.95
C ARG A 437 -13.96 25.46 -9.83
N PRO A 438 -13.32 25.06 -10.96
CA PRO A 438 -13.91 24.71 -12.26
C PRO A 438 -14.86 23.50 -12.25
N TYR A 439 -14.74 22.62 -11.26
CA TYR A 439 -15.64 21.50 -10.94
C TYR A 439 -15.51 21.19 -9.43
N PRO A 440 -16.31 20.28 -8.83
CA PRO A 440 -16.28 20.02 -7.39
C PRO A 440 -14.90 19.64 -6.85
N TRP A 441 -14.57 20.13 -5.64
CA TRP A 441 -13.25 19.95 -5.04
C TRP A 441 -13.09 18.64 -4.27
N GLN A 442 -14.17 18.10 -3.71
CA GLN A 442 -14.22 16.84 -2.98
C GLN A 442 -15.53 16.09 -3.27
N PRO A 443 -15.57 14.75 -3.08
CA PRO A 443 -16.79 13.97 -3.28
C PRO A 443 -17.87 14.31 -2.26
N ILE A 444 -19.11 14.01 -2.65
CA ILE A 444 -20.27 13.98 -1.74
C ILE A 444 -21.06 12.68 -1.86
N ILE A 445 -21.02 12.01 -3.02
CA ILE A 445 -21.66 10.72 -3.25
C ILE A 445 -20.57 9.65 -3.19
N LEU A 446 -20.63 8.79 -2.17
CA LEU A 446 -19.59 7.81 -1.88
C LEU A 446 -20.11 6.37 -2.01
N ASP A 447 -19.22 5.47 -2.41
CA ASP A 447 -19.45 4.02 -2.37
C ASP A 447 -19.50 3.50 -0.92
N THR A 448 -20.53 2.74 -0.58
CA THR A 448 -20.58 1.96 0.67
C THR A 448 -20.88 0.51 0.33
N GLN A 449 -19.98 -0.41 0.70
CA GLN A 449 -20.01 -1.77 0.17
C GLN A 449 -19.57 -2.82 1.19
N LEU A 450 -20.35 -3.90 1.29
CA LEU A 450 -20.01 -5.13 2.02
C LEU A 450 -19.84 -6.27 1.03
N LEU A 451 -18.74 -7.03 1.15
CA LEU A 451 -18.56 -8.30 0.45
C LEU A 451 -18.57 -9.44 1.48
N ARG A 452 -19.32 -10.51 1.19
CA ARG A 452 -19.44 -11.70 2.04
C ARG A 452 -18.80 -12.90 1.36
N ILE A 453 -17.97 -13.62 2.11
CA ILE A 453 -17.41 -14.91 1.75
C ILE A 453 -17.66 -15.85 2.93
N GLY A 454 -18.76 -16.58 2.89
CA GLY A 454 -19.15 -17.44 4.01
C GLY A 454 -19.46 -16.64 5.27
N GLN A 455 -18.65 -16.81 6.31
CA GLN A 455 -18.69 -16.04 7.55
C GLN A 455 -17.73 -14.83 7.57
N PHE A 456 -16.93 -14.63 6.53
CA PHE A 456 -16.00 -13.50 6.43
C PHE A 456 -16.64 -12.31 5.70
N ILE A 457 -16.50 -11.11 6.26
CA ILE A 457 -17.05 -9.85 5.71
C ILE A 457 -15.92 -8.86 5.43
N ILE A 458 -15.83 -8.36 4.20
CA ILE A 458 -14.99 -7.23 3.84
C ILE A 458 -15.86 -5.97 3.86
N ILE A 459 -15.49 -5.01 4.70
CA ILE A 459 -16.16 -3.70 4.82
C ILE A 459 -15.34 -2.69 4.02
N ALA A 460 -15.75 -2.44 2.78
CA ALA A 460 -15.05 -1.54 1.87
C ALA A 460 -15.48 -0.09 2.13
N VAL A 461 -14.57 0.72 2.65
CA VAL A 461 -14.80 2.12 3.03
C VAL A 461 -13.96 3.07 2.18
N PRO A 462 -14.52 4.19 1.68
CA PRO A 462 -13.83 5.13 0.80
C PRO A 462 -13.06 6.21 1.57
N ALA A 463 -12.44 5.86 2.71
CA ALA A 463 -11.79 6.81 3.60
C ALA A 463 -10.86 6.12 4.61
N GLU A 464 -10.04 6.92 5.29
CA GLU A 464 -9.04 6.42 6.24
C GLU A 464 -9.62 6.44 7.65
N PHE A 465 -10.12 5.30 8.07
CA PHE A 465 -10.68 5.15 9.40
C PHE A 465 -9.55 5.10 10.43
N THR A 466 -9.66 5.89 11.50
CA THR A 466 -8.80 5.73 12.67
C THR A 466 -8.99 4.37 13.32
N THR A 467 -8.08 4.02 14.23
CA THR A 467 -8.11 2.78 14.99
C THR A 467 -9.47 2.55 15.64
N MET A 468 -9.98 3.52 16.43
CA MET A 468 -11.26 3.33 17.13
C MET A 468 -12.46 3.42 16.18
N ALA A 469 -12.39 4.24 15.13
CA ALA A 469 -13.43 4.28 14.10
C ALA A 469 -13.60 2.90 13.42
N GLY A 470 -12.49 2.25 13.06
CA GLY A 470 -12.50 0.91 12.47
C GLY A 470 -13.02 -0.17 13.44
N ARG A 471 -12.64 -0.10 14.72
CA ARG A 471 -13.16 -0.99 15.77
C ARG A 471 -14.69 -0.89 15.90
N ARG A 472 -15.21 0.34 16.04
CA ARG A 472 -16.67 0.58 16.12
C ARG A 472 -17.40 0.09 14.88
N MET A 473 -16.80 0.24 13.69
CA MET A 473 -17.37 -0.22 12.43
C MET A 473 -17.49 -1.75 12.36
N ARG A 474 -16.41 -2.48 12.68
CA ARG A 474 -16.43 -3.95 12.74
C ARG A 474 -17.47 -4.45 13.76
N ASP A 475 -17.48 -3.88 14.96
CA ASP A 475 -18.46 -4.23 16.01
C ASP A 475 -19.90 -3.98 15.54
N ARG A 476 -20.15 -2.87 14.82
CA ARG A 476 -21.46 -2.53 14.31
C ARG A 476 -21.96 -3.51 13.24
N VAL A 477 -21.12 -3.86 12.28
CA VAL A 477 -21.45 -4.80 11.18
C VAL A 477 -21.64 -6.20 11.72
N GLU A 478 -20.69 -6.70 12.51
CA GLU A 478 -20.79 -8.04 13.10
C GLU A 478 -21.98 -8.15 14.06
N GLY A 479 -22.21 -7.12 14.89
CA GLY A 479 -23.33 -7.07 15.81
C GLY A 479 -24.68 -7.09 15.09
N ALA A 480 -24.82 -6.32 14.00
CA ALA A 480 -26.02 -6.32 13.18
C ALA A 480 -26.32 -7.72 12.59
N ILE A 481 -25.29 -8.40 12.06
CA ILE A 481 -25.44 -9.75 11.51
C ILE A 481 -25.79 -10.77 12.61
N LYS A 482 -25.13 -10.70 13.78
CA LYS A 482 -25.35 -11.61 14.91
C LYS A 482 -26.79 -11.55 15.44
N VAL A 483 -27.41 -10.36 15.45
CA VAL A 483 -28.80 -10.17 15.91
C VAL A 483 -29.81 -10.89 15.03
N GLU A 484 -29.59 -10.94 13.71
CA GLU A 484 -30.50 -11.58 12.76
C GLU A 484 -30.40 -13.12 12.79
N LYS A 485 -29.34 -13.70 13.39
CA LYS A 485 -29.14 -15.15 13.56
C LYS A 485 -29.23 -15.96 12.27
N THR A 486 -28.85 -15.38 11.14
CA THR A 486 -28.89 -16.04 9.82
C THR A 486 -27.54 -16.64 9.40
N PHE A 487 -26.45 -16.28 10.07
CA PHE A 487 -25.13 -16.86 9.84
C PHE A 487 -24.98 -18.12 10.70
N GLN A 488 -24.41 -19.19 10.12
CA GLN A 488 -24.14 -20.43 10.82
C GLN A 488 -22.97 -20.27 11.81
N ASP A 489 -21.92 -19.59 11.37
CA ASP A 489 -20.75 -19.27 12.17
C ASP A 489 -20.71 -17.80 12.59
N THR A 490 -19.89 -17.51 13.60
CA THR A 490 -19.62 -16.14 14.03
C THR A 490 -19.03 -15.33 12.87
N PRO A 491 -19.63 -14.19 12.49
CA PRO A 491 -19.07 -13.34 11.44
C PRO A 491 -17.73 -12.76 11.90
N VAL A 492 -16.76 -12.72 10.99
CA VAL A 492 -15.47 -12.05 11.18
C VAL A 492 -15.34 -10.99 10.10
N SER A 493 -15.06 -9.75 10.52
CA SER A 493 -14.98 -8.63 9.60
C SER A 493 -13.59 -8.00 9.54
N VAL A 494 -13.22 -7.53 8.35
CA VAL A 494 -12.06 -6.66 8.12
C VAL A 494 -12.53 -5.35 7.52
N ILE A 495 -11.83 -4.26 7.84
CA ILE A 495 -11.97 -3.01 7.08
C ILE A 495 -11.08 -3.14 5.85
N ALA A 496 -11.56 -2.72 4.71
CA ALA A 496 -10.73 -2.42 3.54
C ALA A 496 -10.81 -0.91 3.32
N GLY A 497 -9.84 -0.19 3.87
CA GLY A 497 -9.67 1.25 3.65
C GLY A 497 -9.43 1.58 2.18
N LEU A 498 -9.55 2.86 1.83
CA LEU A 498 -9.24 3.37 0.48
C LEU A 498 -9.98 2.67 -0.66
N SER A 499 -11.18 2.17 -0.37
CA SER A 499 -11.91 1.34 -1.31
C SER A 499 -12.86 2.18 -2.14
N ASN A 500 -12.82 1.99 -3.46
CA ASN A 500 -13.74 2.49 -4.47
C ASN A 500 -13.70 4.01 -4.75
N ASP A 501 -13.53 4.83 -3.72
CA ASP A 501 -13.35 6.28 -3.79
C ASP A 501 -12.48 6.76 -2.62
N TYR A 502 -12.19 8.06 -2.57
CA TYR A 502 -11.42 8.66 -1.49
C TYR A 502 -12.06 9.94 -0.95
N SER A 503 -12.35 9.94 0.35
CA SER A 503 -12.93 11.07 1.08
C SER A 503 -12.16 11.41 2.36
N ASP A 504 -10.83 11.37 2.28
CA ASP A 504 -9.92 11.71 3.38
C ASP A 504 -10.12 10.81 4.61
N TYR A 505 -10.27 11.37 5.81
CA TYR A 505 -10.21 10.63 7.08
C TYR A 505 -11.59 10.45 7.73
N VAL A 506 -11.70 9.44 8.60
CA VAL A 506 -12.85 9.24 9.48
C VAL A 506 -12.37 8.98 10.90
N THR A 507 -12.60 9.96 11.76
CA THR A 507 -12.37 9.87 13.20
C THR A 507 -13.64 9.50 13.96
N THR A 508 -13.51 9.04 15.20
CA THR A 508 -14.65 9.06 16.14
C THR A 508 -15.11 10.49 16.43
N TYR A 509 -16.31 10.65 17.00
CA TYR A 509 -16.79 11.96 17.43
C TYR A 509 -15.82 12.57 18.46
N GLU A 510 -15.29 11.74 19.35
CA GLU A 510 -14.38 12.11 20.41
C GLU A 510 -13.02 12.55 19.86
N GLU A 511 -12.41 11.75 18.99
CA GLU A 511 -11.18 12.11 18.28
C GLU A 511 -11.34 13.40 17.46
N TYR A 512 -12.50 13.59 16.83
CA TYR A 512 -12.82 14.81 16.07
C TYR A 512 -12.73 16.07 16.93
N GLN A 513 -13.14 16.00 18.21
CA GLN A 513 -13.12 17.18 19.10
C GLN A 513 -11.70 17.71 19.34
N ILE A 514 -10.68 16.85 19.22
CA ILE A 514 -9.28 17.24 19.44
C ILE A 514 -8.73 18.00 18.22
N GLN A 515 -9.28 17.78 17.02
CA GLN A 515 -8.83 18.43 15.78
C GLN A 515 -7.34 18.28 15.49
N ARG A 516 -6.78 17.08 15.71
CA ARG A 516 -5.51 16.68 15.07
C ARG A 516 -5.68 16.55 13.56
N TYR A 517 -4.63 16.16 12.84
CA TYR A 517 -4.69 16.06 11.38
C TYR A 517 -5.90 15.26 10.89
N GLU A 518 -6.13 14.07 11.45
CA GLU A 518 -7.24 13.20 11.05
C GLU A 518 -8.60 13.87 11.34
N GLY A 519 -8.74 14.56 12.48
CA GLY A 519 -9.98 15.29 12.82
C GLY A 519 -10.21 16.52 11.92
N GLY A 520 -9.14 17.22 11.55
CA GLY A 520 -9.15 18.30 10.56
C GLY A 520 -9.56 17.80 9.17
N SER A 521 -9.21 16.56 8.84
CA SER A 521 -9.50 15.90 7.57
C SER A 521 -10.74 15.00 7.59
N THR A 522 -11.52 14.96 8.67
CA THR A 522 -12.84 14.31 8.70
C THR A 522 -13.88 15.21 8.06
N ILE A 523 -14.10 15.06 6.75
CA ILE A 523 -14.67 16.13 5.92
C ILE A 523 -16.17 16.33 6.05
N TYR A 524 -16.95 15.36 6.52
CA TYR A 524 -18.41 15.51 6.65
C TYR A 524 -18.86 15.91 8.07
N GLY A 525 -17.94 16.47 8.86
CA GLY A 525 -18.20 16.96 10.21
C GLY A 525 -18.08 15.90 11.31
N PRO A 526 -18.42 16.25 12.57
CA PRO A 526 -18.22 15.39 13.75
C PRO A 526 -19.01 14.08 13.72
N ASN A 527 -20.07 14.01 12.92
CA ASN A 527 -20.97 12.86 12.82
C ASN A 527 -20.64 11.92 11.66
N THR A 528 -19.50 12.12 10.99
CA THR A 528 -19.10 11.32 9.81
C THR A 528 -19.08 9.82 10.14
N LEU A 529 -18.43 9.41 11.23
CA LEU A 529 -18.42 8.00 11.63
C LEU A 529 -19.82 7.48 11.93
N GLN A 530 -20.67 8.25 12.62
CA GLN A 530 -22.02 7.82 12.95
C GLN A 530 -22.86 7.57 11.69
N ALA A 531 -22.70 8.40 10.65
CA ALA A 531 -23.34 8.18 9.35
C ALA A 531 -22.89 6.86 8.71
N TYR A 532 -21.58 6.60 8.70
CA TYR A 532 -21.06 5.32 8.22
C TYR A 532 -21.59 4.13 9.05
N LEU A 533 -21.58 4.20 10.39
CA LEU A 533 -22.10 3.13 11.26
C LEU A 533 -23.59 2.85 11.03
N GLN A 534 -24.38 3.88 10.70
CA GLN A 534 -25.78 3.74 10.36
C GLN A 534 -25.94 3.01 9.02
N VAL A 535 -25.31 3.53 7.96
CA VAL A 535 -25.41 2.97 6.60
C VAL A 535 -24.88 1.53 6.55
N PHE A 536 -23.67 1.27 7.03
CA PHE A 536 -23.12 -0.08 7.04
C PHE A 536 -23.87 -1.05 7.95
N GLY A 537 -24.46 -0.54 9.04
CA GLY A 537 -25.35 -1.34 9.87
C GLY A 537 -26.62 -1.77 9.14
N GLU A 538 -27.21 -0.89 8.33
CA GLU A 538 -28.37 -1.20 7.48
C GLU A 538 -28.00 -2.18 6.36
N LEU A 539 -26.85 -1.98 5.69
CA LEU A 539 -26.32 -2.94 4.72
C LEU A 539 -26.09 -4.31 5.35
N ALA A 540 -25.56 -4.37 6.57
CA ALA A 540 -25.30 -5.61 7.29
C ALA A 540 -26.60 -6.36 7.64
N VAL A 541 -27.64 -5.65 8.07
CA VAL A 541 -28.98 -6.25 8.28
C VAL A 541 -29.54 -6.78 6.97
N SER A 542 -29.47 -6.01 5.89
CA SER A 542 -29.94 -6.42 4.57
C SER A 542 -29.20 -7.64 4.03
N LEU A 543 -27.88 -7.69 4.21
CA LEU A 543 -27.02 -8.83 3.89
C LEU A 543 -27.42 -10.08 4.70
N ALA A 544 -27.68 -9.91 6.00
CA ALA A 544 -28.10 -11.00 6.87
C ALA A 544 -29.48 -11.56 6.49
N LYS A 545 -30.42 -10.70 6.08
CA LYS A 545 -31.78 -11.08 5.66
C LYS A 545 -31.90 -11.54 4.21
N ASN A 546 -30.82 -11.46 3.44
CA ASN A 546 -30.83 -11.67 2.00
C ASN A 546 -31.80 -10.72 1.24
N GLU A 547 -31.89 -9.46 1.68
CA GLU A 547 -32.75 -8.44 1.06
C GLU A 547 -31.95 -7.56 0.10
N SER A 548 -32.58 -6.95 -0.90
CA SER A 548 -31.91 -5.95 -1.75
C SER A 548 -31.86 -4.59 -1.05
N VAL A 549 -30.86 -3.78 -1.39
CA VAL A 549 -30.79 -2.36 -0.97
C VAL A 549 -31.00 -1.43 -2.17
N PRO A 550 -31.62 -0.26 -1.98
CA PRO A 550 -31.68 0.76 -3.03
C PRO A 550 -30.26 1.21 -3.44
N PRO A 551 -30.02 1.48 -4.73
CA PRO A 551 -28.68 1.81 -5.23
C PRO A 551 -28.16 3.19 -4.75
N GLY A 552 -29.03 4.06 -4.26
CA GLY A 552 -28.66 5.43 -3.89
C GLY A 552 -28.51 6.37 -5.09
N PRO A 553 -28.03 7.61 -4.89
CA PRO A 553 -27.79 8.56 -5.97
C PRO A 553 -26.58 8.15 -6.82
N ASN A 554 -26.65 8.34 -8.13
CA ASN A 554 -25.51 8.06 -9.00
C ASN A 554 -24.37 9.07 -8.77
N PRO A 555 -23.12 8.62 -8.64
CA PRO A 555 -21.99 9.52 -8.57
C PRO A 555 -21.75 10.26 -9.90
N PRO A 556 -21.12 11.44 -9.87
CA PRO A 556 -20.70 12.10 -11.10
C PRO A 556 -19.54 11.35 -11.76
N ASN A 557 -19.52 11.38 -13.09
CA ASN A 557 -18.33 11.09 -13.88
C ASN A 557 -17.84 12.42 -14.46
N LEU A 558 -16.67 12.88 -14.02
CA LEU A 558 -16.10 14.16 -14.43
C LEU A 558 -14.92 14.00 -15.42
N LEU A 559 -14.75 12.85 -16.07
CA LEU A 559 -13.61 12.57 -16.95
C LEU A 559 -13.46 13.63 -18.07
N ASP A 560 -14.57 14.09 -18.63
CA ASP A 560 -14.64 15.08 -19.70
C ASP A 560 -14.33 16.52 -19.25
N LYS A 561 -14.27 16.77 -17.93
CA LYS A 561 -13.98 18.08 -17.34
C LYS A 561 -12.56 18.20 -16.79
N GLN A 562 -11.78 17.12 -16.82
CA GLN A 562 -10.46 17.10 -16.19
C GLN A 562 -9.52 18.11 -16.84
N ILE A 563 -8.81 18.86 -15.98
CA ILE A 563 -7.84 19.88 -16.40
C ILE A 563 -6.44 19.37 -16.08
N THR A 564 -5.51 19.55 -17.01
CA THR A 564 -4.08 19.28 -16.81
C THR A 564 -3.29 20.57 -17.01
N LEU A 565 -2.45 20.91 -16.04
CA LEU A 565 -1.48 22.01 -16.07
C LEU A 565 -0.04 21.48 -16.09
N LEU A 566 0.15 20.16 -15.93
CA LEU A 566 1.43 19.50 -16.08
C LEU A 566 1.89 19.61 -17.55
N PRO A 567 3.07 20.20 -17.84
CA PRO A 567 3.57 20.28 -19.20
C PRO A 567 3.77 18.89 -19.81
N PRO A 568 3.42 18.67 -21.09
CA PRO A 568 3.74 17.42 -21.77
C PRO A 568 5.25 17.32 -22.02
N VAL A 569 5.75 16.10 -22.26
CA VAL A 569 7.10 15.94 -22.82
C VAL A 569 7.11 16.56 -24.22
N ILE A 570 7.91 17.59 -24.45
CA ILE A 570 7.96 18.28 -25.77
C ILE A 570 8.84 17.46 -26.72
N PHE A 571 10.10 17.24 -26.34
CA PHE A 571 11.09 16.45 -27.08
C PHE A 571 12.20 15.99 -26.12
N ASP A 572 13.00 15.03 -26.57
CA ASP A 572 14.25 14.63 -25.92
C ASP A 572 15.44 14.91 -26.83
N GLY A 573 16.53 15.40 -26.25
CA GLY A 573 17.82 15.60 -26.89
C GLY A 573 18.91 14.72 -26.30
N ALA A 574 19.96 14.47 -27.09
CA ALA A 574 21.19 13.85 -26.61
C ALA A 574 22.32 14.88 -26.68
N PRO A 575 23.29 14.87 -25.75
CA PRO A 575 24.44 15.75 -25.78
C PRO A 575 25.21 15.68 -27.11
N PHE A 576 25.85 16.78 -27.49
CA PHE A 576 26.60 16.84 -28.75
C PHE A 576 27.63 15.70 -28.87
N GLY A 577 27.58 14.96 -29.97
CA GLY A 577 28.45 13.81 -30.22
C GLY A 577 28.11 12.53 -29.45
N LYS A 578 26.95 12.49 -28.77
CA LYS A 578 26.41 11.30 -28.08
C LYS A 578 25.08 10.87 -28.70
N SER A 579 24.76 9.60 -28.50
CA SER A 579 23.46 9.01 -28.82
C SER A 579 22.73 8.58 -27.55
N PHE A 580 21.41 8.53 -27.61
CA PHE A 580 20.59 7.90 -26.57
C PHE A 580 21.05 6.45 -26.33
N GLY A 581 21.22 6.08 -25.06
CA GLY A 581 21.75 4.79 -24.66
C GLY A 581 23.28 4.70 -24.57
N ASP A 582 24.02 5.74 -24.97
CA ASP A 582 25.47 5.77 -24.75
C ASP A 582 25.79 5.78 -23.24
N PRO A 583 26.72 4.95 -22.76
CA PRO A 583 27.17 5.01 -21.38
C PRO A 583 27.86 6.36 -21.06
N VAL A 584 27.37 7.03 -20.02
CA VAL A 584 28.00 8.21 -19.40
C VAL A 584 28.99 7.75 -18.33
N ILE A 585 28.55 6.83 -17.46
CA ILE A 585 29.37 6.19 -16.43
C ILE A 585 29.30 4.68 -16.67
N ASN A 586 30.45 4.04 -16.84
CA ASN A 586 30.55 2.58 -16.92
C ASN A 586 30.83 1.96 -15.54
N PRO A 587 30.47 0.68 -15.34
CA PRO A 587 30.78 -0.03 -14.10
C PRO A 587 32.30 -0.23 -13.95
N LEU A 588 32.75 -0.42 -12.72
CA LEU A 588 34.11 -0.90 -12.44
C LEU A 588 34.27 -2.33 -13.02
N PRO A 589 35.50 -2.76 -13.35
CA PRO A 589 35.71 -4.11 -13.90
C PRO A 589 35.36 -5.25 -12.93
N GLU A 590 35.38 -4.98 -11.62
CA GLU A 590 35.17 -5.98 -10.57
C GLU A 590 34.44 -5.40 -9.35
N TYR A 591 33.55 -6.21 -8.77
CA TYR A 591 32.79 -5.92 -7.55
C TYR A 591 32.79 -7.13 -6.60
N LYS A 592 32.70 -6.85 -5.30
CA LYS A 592 32.54 -7.86 -4.24
C LYS A 592 31.08 -7.90 -3.76
N PRO A 593 30.63 -8.98 -3.11
CA PRO A 593 29.31 -9.02 -2.49
C PRO A 593 29.15 -7.90 -1.45
N ASN A 594 27.93 -7.39 -1.28
CA ASN A 594 27.59 -6.21 -0.46
C ASN A 594 28.20 -4.88 -0.95
N SER A 595 28.55 -4.79 -2.24
CA SER A 595 28.92 -3.52 -2.88
C SER A 595 27.85 -3.06 -3.86
N ARG A 596 27.90 -1.79 -4.25
CA ARG A 596 26.95 -1.18 -5.19
C ARG A 596 27.58 -0.96 -6.56
N VAL A 597 26.93 -1.49 -7.59
CA VAL A 597 27.19 -1.14 -8.98
C VAL A 597 26.40 0.13 -9.31
N THR A 598 27.03 1.06 -10.02
CA THR A 598 26.39 2.28 -10.55
C THR A 598 26.80 2.46 -12.01
N VAL A 599 25.80 2.61 -12.88
CA VAL A 599 26.00 2.84 -14.32
C VAL A 599 25.05 3.95 -14.76
N SER A 600 25.52 4.83 -15.64
CA SER A 600 24.69 5.90 -16.20
C SER A 600 24.68 5.86 -17.73
N PHE A 601 23.56 6.27 -18.31
CA PHE A 601 23.35 6.35 -19.75
C PHE A 601 22.75 7.71 -20.15
N VAL A 602 23.04 8.15 -21.36
CA VAL A 602 22.26 9.23 -22.00
C VAL A 602 20.82 8.74 -22.13
N GLY A 603 19.91 9.41 -21.42
CA GLY A 603 18.52 9.00 -21.25
C GLY A 603 17.54 9.88 -22.02
N ALA A 604 16.28 9.46 -21.98
CA ALA A 604 15.12 10.25 -22.40
C ALA A 604 14.09 10.26 -21.26
N ASN A 605 13.06 11.11 -21.34
CA ASN A 605 12.03 11.21 -20.32
C ASN A 605 11.22 9.90 -20.19
N PRO A 606 11.21 9.23 -19.01
CA PRO A 606 10.42 8.02 -18.75
C PRO A 606 8.91 8.19 -18.96
N ARG A 607 8.38 9.41 -18.99
CA ARG A 607 6.97 9.68 -19.33
C ARG A 607 6.59 9.33 -20.76
N ASN A 608 7.57 9.19 -21.67
CA ASN A 608 7.28 8.75 -23.04
C ASN A 608 6.68 7.34 -23.06
N ASN A 609 7.05 6.48 -22.10
CA ASN A 609 6.55 5.12 -21.98
C ASN A 609 6.81 4.59 -20.56
N CYS A 610 5.76 4.29 -19.80
CA CYS A 610 5.86 3.72 -18.45
C CYS A 610 6.45 2.30 -18.40
N LYS A 611 6.66 1.68 -19.58
CA LYS A 611 7.13 0.31 -19.75
C LYS A 611 6.24 -0.71 -19.02
N THR A 612 4.93 -0.50 -19.04
CA THR A 612 3.94 -1.37 -18.37
C THR A 612 4.10 -2.82 -18.83
N GLY A 613 4.25 -3.74 -17.88
CA GLY A 613 4.49 -5.17 -18.16
C GLY A 613 5.92 -5.49 -18.62
N HIS A 614 6.77 -4.48 -18.82
CA HIS A 614 8.17 -4.59 -19.19
C HIS A 614 9.08 -4.02 -18.09
N THR A 615 10.28 -3.55 -18.44
CA THR A 615 11.23 -2.95 -17.51
C THR A 615 12.07 -1.86 -18.18
N PHE A 616 12.55 -0.89 -17.41
CA PHE A 616 13.50 0.12 -17.89
C PHE A 616 14.92 -0.42 -17.99
N PHE A 617 15.28 -1.47 -17.25
CA PHE A 617 16.61 -2.07 -17.35
C PHE A 617 16.65 -3.51 -16.84
N GLU A 618 17.72 -4.21 -17.21
CA GLU A 618 18.05 -5.53 -16.69
C GLU A 618 19.51 -5.59 -16.24
N VAL A 619 19.77 -6.25 -15.12
CA VAL A 619 21.10 -6.77 -14.78
C VAL A 619 21.17 -8.19 -15.34
N GLN A 620 22.02 -8.37 -16.34
CA GLN A 620 22.14 -9.63 -17.07
C GLN A 620 23.41 -10.38 -16.67
N PHE A 621 23.30 -11.69 -16.50
CA PHE A 621 24.41 -12.61 -16.24
C PHE A 621 24.82 -13.33 -17.53
N GLN A 622 26.12 -13.50 -17.74
CA GLN A 622 26.63 -14.26 -18.87
C GLN A 622 26.69 -15.75 -18.55
N GLU A 623 25.90 -16.54 -19.26
CA GLU A 623 25.90 -18.00 -19.17
C GLU A 623 27.15 -18.63 -19.82
N ARG A 624 27.42 -19.89 -19.49
CA ARG A 624 28.59 -20.63 -20.02
C ARG A 624 28.62 -20.76 -21.54
N ASN A 625 27.45 -20.73 -22.19
CA ASN A 625 27.30 -20.77 -23.64
C ASN A 625 27.45 -19.37 -24.29
N GLY A 626 27.70 -18.33 -23.50
CA GLY A 626 27.85 -16.94 -23.96
C GLY A 626 26.54 -16.14 -24.04
N SER A 627 25.37 -16.74 -23.80
CA SER A 627 24.09 -16.02 -23.77
C SER A 627 23.94 -15.17 -22.51
N TRP A 628 23.07 -14.16 -22.57
CA TRP A 628 22.78 -13.27 -21.45
C TRP A 628 21.40 -13.56 -20.88
N THR A 629 21.32 -13.81 -19.57
CA THR A 629 20.07 -14.07 -18.85
C THR A 629 19.79 -12.91 -17.88
N PRO A 630 18.59 -12.30 -17.89
CA PRO A 630 18.23 -11.29 -16.91
C PRO A 630 18.07 -11.93 -15.53
N LEU A 631 18.74 -11.39 -14.52
CA LEU A 631 18.62 -11.81 -13.12
C LEU A 631 17.94 -10.76 -12.24
N TYR A 632 18.14 -9.47 -12.55
CA TYR A 632 17.47 -8.36 -11.86
C TYR A 632 16.90 -7.38 -12.88
N ASN A 633 15.87 -6.64 -12.48
CA ASN A 633 15.19 -5.61 -13.26
C ASN A 633 14.58 -4.57 -12.30
N ASP A 634 13.90 -3.55 -12.84
CA ASP A 634 13.27 -2.47 -12.04
C ASP A 634 12.13 -2.86 -11.09
N ARG A 635 11.91 -4.16 -10.86
CA ARG A 635 10.96 -4.72 -9.89
C ARG A 635 11.67 -5.32 -8.66
N HIS A 636 13.01 -5.37 -8.67
CA HIS A 636 13.80 -5.93 -7.58
C HIS A 636 14.20 -4.86 -6.56
N TRP A 637 14.06 -5.20 -5.28
CA TRP A 637 14.43 -4.34 -4.15
C TRP A 637 15.88 -3.84 -4.21
N GLU A 638 16.79 -4.70 -4.67
CA GLU A 638 18.23 -4.47 -4.77
C GLU A 638 18.59 -3.42 -5.82
N THR A 639 17.67 -3.07 -6.70
CA THR A 639 17.95 -2.23 -7.86
C THR A 639 17.17 -0.93 -7.81
N ARG A 640 17.72 0.11 -8.43
CA ARG A 640 17.07 1.42 -8.53
C ARG A 640 17.36 2.05 -9.88
N PHE A 641 16.33 2.64 -10.46
CA PHE A 641 16.39 3.45 -11.68
C PHE A 641 16.17 4.90 -11.29
N TYR A 642 17.10 5.78 -11.64
CA TYR A 642 17.01 7.22 -11.42
C TYR A 642 17.01 7.92 -12.77
N TRP A 643 16.19 8.96 -12.89
CA TRP A 643 16.17 9.85 -14.04
C TRP A 643 16.46 11.29 -13.60
N THR A 644 17.34 11.98 -14.33
CA THR A 644 17.68 13.37 -14.05
C THR A 644 17.69 14.18 -15.34
N ARG A 645 16.94 15.29 -15.35
CA ARG A 645 17.03 16.32 -16.39
C ARG A 645 18.37 17.04 -16.28
N THR A 646 19.22 16.93 -17.30
CA THR A 646 20.54 17.58 -17.33
C THR A 646 20.52 18.91 -18.07
N SER A 647 19.61 19.07 -19.04
CA SER A 647 19.36 20.35 -19.72
C SER A 647 17.90 20.49 -20.16
N THR A 648 17.18 21.46 -19.61
CA THR A 648 15.79 21.76 -20.02
C THR A 648 15.70 22.35 -21.44
N PRO A 649 16.52 23.35 -21.84
CA PRO A 649 16.42 23.93 -23.18
C PRO A 649 16.75 22.97 -24.30
N PHE A 650 17.63 21.99 -24.05
CA PHE A 650 18.06 21.00 -25.04
C PHE A 650 17.36 19.64 -24.88
N GLY A 651 16.45 19.49 -23.91
CA GLY A 651 15.74 18.24 -23.68
C GLY A 651 16.66 17.07 -23.29
N GLU A 652 17.85 17.32 -22.78
CA GLU A 652 18.84 16.29 -22.42
C GLU A 652 18.55 15.71 -21.04
N SER A 653 18.78 14.41 -20.86
CA SER A 653 18.66 13.75 -19.56
C SER A 653 19.63 12.59 -19.40
N GLU A 654 19.85 12.18 -18.17
CA GLU A 654 20.65 11.02 -17.78
C GLU A 654 19.78 10.04 -17.01
N VAL A 655 19.99 8.75 -17.26
CA VAL A 655 19.46 7.66 -16.44
C VAL A 655 20.61 7.02 -15.68
N THR A 656 20.46 6.91 -14.37
CA THR A 656 21.41 6.22 -13.49
C THR A 656 20.76 4.97 -12.94
N ILE A 657 21.40 3.82 -13.10
CA ILE A 657 20.94 2.54 -12.57
C ILE A 657 21.92 2.09 -11.50
N THR A 658 21.39 1.68 -10.35
CA THR A 658 22.17 1.07 -9.28
C THR A 658 21.72 -0.34 -8.97
N TRP A 659 22.66 -1.20 -8.59
CA TRP A 659 22.41 -2.56 -8.12
C TRP A 659 23.24 -2.84 -6.87
N ASP A 660 22.56 -3.10 -5.75
CA ASP A 660 23.14 -3.56 -4.50
C ASP A 660 23.36 -5.07 -4.56
N ILE A 661 24.62 -5.50 -4.70
CA ILE A 661 24.96 -6.92 -4.85
C ILE A 661 24.74 -7.64 -3.53
N SER A 662 23.87 -8.65 -3.52
CA SER A 662 23.59 -9.46 -2.32
C SER A 662 24.83 -10.26 -1.88
N SER A 663 24.85 -10.69 -0.61
CA SER A 663 25.97 -11.46 -0.05
C SER A 663 26.12 -12.85 -0.68
N ASP A 664 25.04 -13.40 -1.21
CA ASP A 664 24.93 -14.72 -1.85
C ASP A 664 24.94 -14.65 -3.39
N GLN A 665 25.23 -13.48 -3.97
CA GLN A 665 25.22 -13.31 -5.42
C GLN A 665 26.17 -14.28 -6.11
N LYS A 666 25.66 -14.94 -7.15
CA LYS A 666 26.44 -15.84 -8.01
C LYS A 666 27.66 -15.11 -8.61
N PRO A 667 28.89 -15.60 -8.41
CA PRO A 667 30.05 -15.01 -9.08
C PRO A 667 30.00 -15.18 -10.59
N GLY A 668 30.56 -14.23 -11.34
CA GLY A 668 30.70 -14.30 -12.79
C GLY A 668 30.58 -12.95 -13.48
N VAL A 669 30.32 -12.97 -14.79
CA VAL A 669 30.31 -11.78 -15.65
C VAL A 669 28.88 -11.25 -15.76
N TYR A 670 28.74 -9.94 -15.55
CA TYR A 670 27.49 -9.21 -15.60
C TYR A 670 27.56 -8.02 -16.55
N ARG A 671 26.40 -7.54 -17.00
CA ARG A 671 26.22 -6.24 -17.65
C ARG A 671 24.87 -5.63 -17.28
N ILE A 672 24.73 -4.32 -17.48
CA ILE A 672 23.44 -3.62 -17.35
C ILE A 672 22.95 -3.24 -18.75
N GLN A 673 21.70 -3.62 -19.04
CA GLN A 673 21.00 -3.31 -20.27
C GLN A 673 19.89 -2.29 -19.96
N TYR A 674 19.93 -1.12 -20.57
CA TYR A 674 18.94 -0.04 -20.44
C TYR A 674 18.00 -0.02 -21.66
N TYR A 675 16.72 0.22 -21.41
CA TYR A 675 15.65 0.34 -22.40
C TYR A 675 14.94 1.69 -22.22
N GLY A 676 15.01 2.57 -23.22
CA GLY A 676 14.38 3.88 -23.18
C GLY A 676 13.51 4.16 -24.40
N ASP A 677 12.69 5.21 -24.30
CA ASP A 677 11.86 5.72 -25.38
C ASP A 677 12.06 7.22 -25.49
N LYS A 678 12.45 7.71 -26.67
CA LYS A 678 12.72 9.13 -26.93
C LYS A 678 11.64 9.74 -27.80
N LYS A 679 11.31 11.01 -27.54
CA LYS A 679 10.38 11.80 -28.34
C LYS A 679 11.11 12.78 -29.24
N SER A 680 10.78 12.79 -30.53
CA SER A 680 11.37 13.73 -31.49
C SER A 680 10.69 15.11 -31.43
N ILE A 681 11.38 16.16 -31.86
CA ILE A 681 10.82 17.53 -31.92
C ILE A 681 9.61 17.66 -32.86
N PHE A 682 9.48 16.75 -33.84
CA PHE A 682 8.34 16.70 -34.77
C PHE A 682 7.22 15.77 -34.27
N GLY A 683 7.32 15.27 -33.03
CA GLY A 683 6.45 14.23 -32.49
C GLY A 683 6.93 12.81 -32.79
N GLY A 684 6.18 11.82 -32.31
CA GLY A 684 6.56 10.39 -32.41
C GLY A 684 7.54 9.95 -31.32
N ILE A 685 7.35 8.72 -30.85
CA ILE A 685 8.14 8.08 -29.80
C ILE A 685 8.84 6.86 -30.40
N THR A 686 10.15 6.73 -30.18
CA THR A 686 10.95 5.61 -30.69
C THR A 686 11.77 4.98 -29.58
N ALA A 687 11.74 3.65 -29.50
CA ALA A 687 12.56 2.90 -28.56
C ALA A 687 14.05 2.95 -28.91
N PHE A 688 14.89 2.88 -27.89
CA PHE A 688 16.33 2.70 -28.02
C PHE A 688 16.86 1.87 -26.85
N THR A 689 18.10 1.40 -26.97
CA THR A 689 18.77 0.60 -25.95
C THR A 689 20.16 1.12 -25.65
N GLY A 690 20.61 0.91 -24.42
CA GLY A 690 21.99 1.18 -23.98
C GLY A 690 22.56 -0.05 -23.26
N THR A 691 23.84 -0.35 -23.48
CA THR A 691 24.49 -1.51 -22.86
C THR A 691 25.77 -1.06 -22.18
N SER A 692 25.94 -1.38 -20.90
CA SER A 692 27.16 -1.09 -20.17
C SER A 692 28.33 -1.95 -20.65
N LYS A 693 29.56 -1.57 -20.31
CA LYS A 693 30.67 -2.53 -20.30
C LYS A 693 30.36 -3.68 -19.32
N THR A 694 30.92 -4.86 -19.59
CA THR A 694 30.83 -6.01 -18.72
C THR A 694 31.70 -5.84 -17.47
N PHE A 695 31.29 -6.44 -16.35
CA PHE A 695 32.03 -6.44 -15.09
C PHE A 695 31.90 -7.77 -14.37
N ASN A 696 32.83 -8.09 -13.47
CA ASN A 696 32.82 -9.32 -12.70
C ASN A 696 32.28 -9.10 -11.28
N VAL A 697 31.45 -10.02 -10.80
CA VAL A 697 31.20 -10.20 -9.36
C VAL A 697 32.05 -11.37 -8.89
N VAL A 698 32.93 -11.12 -7.92
CA VAL A 698 33.84 -12.15 -7.38
C VAL A 698 33.34 -12.67 -6.03
N THR A 699 33.85 -13.82 -5.60
CA THR A 699 33.58 -14.33 -4.24
C THR A 699 34.21 -13.42 -3.19
N SER A 700 33.55 -13.21 -2.05
CA SER A 700 34.20 -12.55 -0.91
C SER A 700 35.39 -13.39 -0.42
N GLU A 701 36.62 -12.93 -0.63
CA GLU A 701 37.77 -13.52 0.07
C GLU A 701 37.63 -13.26 1.57
N LYS A 702 37.20 -14.30 2.32
CA LYS A 702 37.76 -14.62 3.65
C LYS A 702 37.66 -16.12 3.87
N LYS A 703 38.64 -16.89 3.38
CA LYS A 703 39.07 -18.04 4.18
C LYS A 703 39.88 -17.47 5.34
N PHE A 704 39.41 -17.74 6.55
CA PHE A 704 40.23 -17.70 7.75
C PHE A 704 41.58 -18.35 7.41
N ASP A 705 42.65 -17.56 7.39
CA ASP A 705 43.98 -18.12 7.22
C ASP A 705 44.33 -18.83 8.52
N GLN A 706 43.96 -20.11 8.60
CA GLN A 706 44.32 -20.99 9.70
C GLN A 706 45.82 -20.95 9.96
N LYS A 707 46.65 -20.68 8.95
CA LYS A 707 48.09 -20.57 9.09
C LYS A 707 48.49 -19.28 9.81
N SER A 708 47.92 -18.13 9.47
CA SER A 708 48.12 -16.88 10.20
C SER A 708 47.50 -16.90 11.60
N TYR A 709 46.37 -17.56 11.79
CA TYR A 709 45.77 -17.74 13.11
C TYR A 709 46.57 -18.71 13.99
N ASN A 710 47.03 -19.83 13.43
CA ASN A 710 47.94 -20.75 14.14
C ASN A 710 49.26 -20.06 14.46
N LYS A 711 49.81 -19.26 13.53
CA LYS A 711 51.02 -18.45 13.77
C LYS A 711 50.79 -17.38 14.85
N PHE A 712 49.60 -16.78 14.91
CA PHE A 712 49.20 -15.88 15.98
C PHE A 712 49.10 -16.61 17.33
N LEU A 713 48.51 -17.82 17.36
CA LEU A 713 48.45 -18.65 18.57
C LEU A 713 49.83 -19.16 19.02
N GLU A 714 50.72 -19.51 18.08
CA GLU A 714 52.12 -19.86 18.35
C GLU A 714 52.89 -18.67 18.95
N ASN A 715 52.76 -17.48 18.35
CA ASN A 715 53.35 -16.26 18.89
C ASN A 715 52.80 -15.91 20.30
N LEU A 716 51.51 -16.15 20.55
CA LEU A 716 50.88 -15.99 21.87
C LEU A 716 51.39 -17.02 22.89
N ALA A 717 51.70 -18.24 22.45
CA ALA A 717 52.28 -19.28 23.30
C ALA A 717 53.76 -18.98 23.62
N GLU A 718 54.53 -18.44 22.67
CA GLU A 718 55.90 -17.96 22.91
C GLU A 718 55.93 -16.76 23.87
N LEU A 719 55.02 -15.79 23.71
CA LEU A 719 54.89 -14.65 24.62
C LEU A 719 54.51 -15.07 26.05
N LYS A 720 53.77 -16.17 26.20
CA LYS A 720 53.46 -16.77 27.51
C LYS A 720 54.62 -17.57 28.10
N LYS A 721 55.44 -18.25 27.29
CA LYS A 721 56.67 -18.92 27.75
C LYS A 721 57.74 -17.93 28.21
N ASN A 722 57.89 -16.80 27.52
CA ASN A 722 58.88 -15.77 27.86
C ASN A 722 58.50 -14.91 29.08
N ARG A 723 57.31 -15.11 29.68
CA ARG A 723 56.89 -14.46 30.94
C ARG A 723 57.00 -15.36 32.18
N VAL A 724 57.44 -16.60 32.05
CA VAL A 724 57.58 -17.55 33.19
C VAL A 724 59.04 -17.90 33.48
N SER A 725 60.01 -17.30 32.77
CA SER A 725 61.44 -17.49 33.04
C SER A 725 62.17 -16.15 33.23
N SER A 726 61.87 -15.48 34.34
CA SER A 726 62.82 -14.55 34.98
C SER A 726 62.65 -14.67 36.50
N PRO A 727 63.61 -15.27 37.22
CA PRO A 727 63.65 -15.24 38.67
C PRO A 727 64.29 -13.93 39.14
N ASN A 728 63.48 -13.06 39.75
CA ASN A 728 63.78 -12.21 40.91
C ASN A 728 62.62 -11.24 41.16
#